data_AF-A0A969JQE7-F1
#
_entry.id   AF-A0A969JQE7-F1
#
_cell.length_a   1.000
_cell.length_b   1.000
_cell.length_c   1.000
_cell.angle_alpha   90.00
_cell.angle_beta   90.00
_cell.angle_gamma   90.00
#
_symmetry.space_group_name_H-M   'P 1'
#
loop_
_entity.id
_entity.type
_entity.pdbx_description
1 polymer ?
#
loop_
_entity_poly.entity_id
_entity_poly.type
_entity_poly.pdbx_seq_one_letter_code
_entity_poly.pdbx_strand_id
1 'polypeptide(L)'
;MVEKLIQHLPHSPVAREGRGGGRFLAVVGPSGSGKSSVVKAGLIPALWRGALPGSERWFVVEMLPGAHPFDELEVALIKVAANQSSNLREQLTRDARGLLRTAQLILPEDDSELVLVIDQFEEVFTLLEDEKARVRFLDMLTAAMTDPRSRVRVVITLRADFYDRPLQYPEFGELLRENMETILPLSAEGLTQAIRKPAEIVGVSFEEGLIPSIVEEIHYQPGALPLLQYALTELFDRREGRLLTRQAYDAMGGTTGALAKRADEIYENLTPEGQEATRQMFLRLVTLGEGVEDTRRRVARSELMAIATGDRRPETDLTTSSSVPRPPSSEDLMDELLDTFTAYRMLSLDNDPSSRIPTVEVAHEAILREWERLGGWLNESRAEVRLQRVLSQAAAEWTNAARDPGLLLRGTRLTQLETWAEETTLALTSVEHAFLEASLEARRERETAETARQERERALELRSRNFLRGLVGVFAVATVLALLLSNFAFDQRDIAAQNAATATVAQGEAVFQAATADAEALARATQQAIAEAQRDNVEEEAMARATQQAIAEEQRLLAEEQARLATSREFSLFSLNKLDEDPELSILLALQALETAYTKQAEEALHRALQTSRVLLTLTGHTDAILDVVFSPDSSRLATASHDGTVRVWDGHTGEMLMTLPLAEPGGFEYVKLAFDDTGTNLAALVTDGSRQRIEFTNWDSLSGEVIANHVLSVPTTSALSLC
;
A
#
# COMPACT_ATOMS: atom_id res chain seq x y z
N MET A 1 37.98 20.47 -18.27
CA MET A 1 36.91 19.49 -17.92
C MET A 1 36.64 18.58 -19.10
N VAL A 2 36.23 19.09 -20.26
CA VAL A 2 36.04 18.28 -21.48
C VAL A 2 37.29 17.46 -21.84
N GLU A 3 38.49 18.04 -21.75
CA GLU A 3 39.75 17.29 -21.95
C GLU A 3 39.93 16.12 -20.97
N LYS A 4 39.50 16.25 -19.71
CA LYS A 4 39.52 15.16 -18.74
C LYS A 4 38.53 14.06 -19.12
N LEU A 5 37.33 14.42 -19.57
CA LEU A 5 36.33 13.44 -20.05
C LEU A 5 36.84 12.67 -21.27
N ILE A 6 37.50 13.36 -22.20
CA ILE A 6 38.14 12.76 -23.38
C ILE A 6 39.23 11.78 -22.96
N GLN A 7 40.06 12.11 -21.96
CA GLN A 7 41.10 11.22 -21.44
C GLN A 7 40.55 9.93 -20.81
N HIS A 8 39.31 9.96 -20.29
CA HIS A 8 38.64 8.80 -19.71
C HIS A 8 37.85 7.98 -20.75
N LEU A 9 37.76 8.43 -22.00
CA LEU A 9 37.26 7.66 -23.15
C LEU A 9 38.45 7.20 -24.01
N PRO A 10 39.17 6.11 -23.64
CA PRO A 10 40.42 5.76 -24.29
C PRO A 10 40.29 5.40 -25.78
N HIS A 11 41.41 5.57 -26.47
CA HIS A 11 41.53 5.57 -27.93
C HIS A 11 41.67 4.20 -28.61
N SER A 12 41.74 3.08 -27.86
CA SER A 12 42.05 1.76 -28.45
C SER A 12 41.31 0.62 -27.74
N PRO A 13 40.82 -0.40 -28.48
CA PRO A 13 40.26 -1.64 -27.91
C PRO A 13 41.32 -2.54 -27.25
N VAL A 14 42.62 -2.20 -27.36
CA VAL A 14 43.67 -2.96 -26.70
C VAL A 14 43.76 -2.51 -25.24
N ALA A 15 43.35 -3.42 -24.35
CA ALA A 15 43.52 -3.30 -22.92
C ALA A 15 44.94 -2.84 -22.59
N ARG A 16 45.06 -1.70 -21.89
CA ARG A 16 46.21 -1.51 -21.01
C ARG A 16 46.19 -2.68 -20.04
N GLU A 17 47.26 -3.47 -20.05
CA GLU A 17 47.48 -4.65 -19.18
C GLU A 17 46.75 -4.51 -17.84
N GLY A 18 45.64 -5.24 -17.70
CA GLY A 18 44.89 -5.35 -16.44
C GLY A 18 43.71 -4.38 -16.21
N ARG A 19 43.38 -3.45 -17.11
CA ARG A 19 42.17 -2.61 -16.99
C ARG A 19 41.20 -2.89 -18.14
N GLY A 20 40.09 -3.58 -17.85
CA GLY A 20 38.96 -3.68 -18.77
C GLY A 20 38.25 -2.32 -18.90
N GLY A 21 37.56 -2.09 -20.02
CA GLY A 21 36.49 -1.09 -20.07
C GLY A 21 36.84 0.32 -20.55
N GLY A 22 37.49 0.47 -21.70
CA GLY A 22 37.71 1.77 -22.34
C GLY A 22 36.50 2.42 -23.05
N ARG A 23 35.30 1.86 -22.86
CA ARG A 23 34.09 2.20 -23.62
C ARG A 23 32.98 2.80 -22.75
N PHE A 24 33.28 3.10 -21.50
CA PHE A 24 32.32 3.64 -20.55
C PHE A 24 32.84 4.92 -19.89
N LEU A 25 31.95 5.87 -19.63
CA LEU A 25 32.22 7.06 -18.86
C LEU A 25 30.98 7.46 -18.06
N ALA A 26 31.13 7.60 -16.75
CA ALA A 26 30.09 8.14 -15.88
C ALA A 26 30.42 9.55 -15.42
N VAL A 27 29.52 10.49 -15.68
CA VAL A 27 29.64 11.89 -15.27
C VAL A 27 28.73 12.11 -14.06
N VAL A 28 29.33 12.21 -12.87
CA VAL A 28 28.58 12.21 -11.60
C VAL A 28 28.68 13.56 -10.92
N GLY A 29 27.57 14.05 -10.34
CA GLY A 29 27.59 15.33 -9.64
C GLY A 29 26.22 15.82 -9.16
N PRO A 30 26.17 16.88 -8.33
CA PRO A 30 24.92 17.43 -7.79
C PRO A 30 23.94 17.87 -8.89
N SER A 31 22.65 18.00 -8.54
CA SER A 31 21.66 18.57 -9.47
C SER A 31 22.04 19.99 -9.87
N GLY A 32 21.83 20.35 -11.14
CA GLY A 32 22.17 21.68 -11.66
C GLY A 32 23.66 22.03 -11.75
N SER A 33 24.58 21.09 -11.51
CA SER A 33 26.04 21.31 -11.64
C SER A 33 26.54 21.42 -13.09
N GLY A 34 25.66 21.22 -14.09
CA GLY A 34 26.00 21.31 -15.51
C GLY A 34 26.47 20.00 -16.15
N LYS A 35 26.20 18.83 -15.55
CA LYS A 35 26.55 17.49 -16.11
C LYS A 35 26.11 17.35 -17.57
N SER A 36 24.82 17.56 -17.84
CA SER A 36 24.24 17.46 -19.18
C SER A 36 24.86 18.49 -20.12
N SER A 37 25.12 19.72 -19.66
CA SER A 37 25.78 20.76 -20.47
C SER A 37 27.21 20.39 -20.84
N VAL A 38 27.99 19.84 -19.91
CA VAL A 38 29.38 19.41 -20.15
C VAL A 38 29.42 18.26 -21.17
N VAL A 39 28.46 17.33 -21.11
CA VAL A 39 28.36 16.24 -22.09
C VAL A 39 27.87 16.77 -23.45
N LYS A 40 26.72 17.45 -23.49
CA LYS A 40 26.05 17.86 -24.73
C LYS A 40 26.71 19.02 -25.46
N ALA A 41 27.12 20.06 -24.74
CA ALA A 41 27.76 21.23 -25.33
C ALA A 41 29.30 21.15 -25.30
N GLY A 42 29.86 20.24 -24.52
CA GLY A 42 31.31 20.06 -24.39
C GLY A 42 31.82 18.81 -25.11
N LEU A 43 31.52 17.64 -24.56
CA LEU A 43 32.05 16.36 -25.02
C LEU A 43 31.60 16.01 -26.44
N ILE A 44 30.29 16.05 -26.74
CA ILE A 44 29.74 15.69 -28.06
C ILE A 44 30.38 16.55 -29.18
N PRO A 45 30.39 17.90 -29.10
CA PRO A 45 31.04 18.73 -30.10
C PRO A 45 32.56 18.49 -30.21
N ALA A 46 33.23 18.13 -29.11
CA ALA A 46 34.64 17.78 -29.16
C ALA A 46 34.88 16.47 -29.92
N LEU A 47 34.02 15.47 -29.74
CA LEU A 47 34.07 14.22 -30.50
C LEU A 47 33.84 14.49 -32.00
N TRP A 48 32.84 15.29 -32.37
CA TRP A 48 32.62 15.66 -33.78
C TRP A 48 33.78 16.43 -34.41
N ARG A 49 34.59 17.14 -33.60
CA ARG A 49 35.82 17.81 -34.06
C ARG A 49 37.04 16.88 -34.11
N GLY A 50 36.88 15.58 -33.88
CA GLY A 50 37.98 14.62 -33.92
C GLY A 50 38.89 14.68 -32.68
N ALA A 51 38.36 15.03 -31.51
CA ALA A 51 39.14 15.02 -30.27
C ALA A 51 39.67 13.63 -29.90
N LEU A 52 39.04 12.56 -30.39
CA LEU A 52 39.61 11.22 -30.44
C LEU A 52 39.83 10.82 -31.92
N PRO A 53 40.85 10.01 -32.27
CA PRO A 53 41.06 9.59 -33.64
C PRO A 53 39.83 8.87 -34.21
N GLY A 54 39.29 9.36 -35.32
CA GLY A 54 38.12 8.77 -35.97
C GLY A 54 36.77 9.20 -35.38
N SER A 55 36.74 9.99 -34.29
CA SER A 55 35.49 10.37 -33.63
C SER A 55 34.61 11.33 -34.44
N GLU A 56 35.17 11.98 -35.45
CA GLU A 56 34.44 12.81 -36.41
C GLU A 56 33.41 12.00 -37.24
N ARG A 57 33.53 10.67 -37.27
CA ARG A 57 32.61 9.76 -37.97
C ARG A 57 31.67 8.99 -37.03
N TRP A 58 31.75 9.23 -35.72
CA TRP A 58 30.95 8.49 -34.75
C TRP A 58 29.49 8.96 -34.74
N PHE A 59 28.59 8.00 -34.57
CA PHE A 59 27.16 8.26 -34.42
C PHE A 59 26.87 8.49 -32.94
N VAL A 60 26.28 9.63 -32.60
CA VAL A 60 25.93 9.96 -31.21
C VAL A 60 24.41 9.91 -31.09
N VAL A 61 23.92 9.13 -30.13
CA VAL A 61 22.50 9.07 -29.77
C VAL A 61 22.33 9.45 -28.31
N GLU A 62 21.27 10.22 -28.05
CA GLU A 62 20.91 10.67 -26.70
C GLU A 62 19.58 10.03 -26.30
N MET A 63 19.49 9.58 -25.04
CA MET A 63 18.26 9.09 -24.44
C MET A 63 18.15 9.51 -22.96
N LEU A 64 16.91 9.51 -22.48
CA LEU A 64 16.54 9.52 -21.07
C LEU A 64 15.94 8.13 -20.76
N PRO A 65 16.31 7.45 -19.67
CA PRO A 65 15.82 6.10 -19.40
C PRO A 65 14.30 5.99 -19.23
N GLY A 66 13.69 6.91 -18.47
CA GLY A 66 12.28 6.82 -18.11
C GLY A 66 11.89 5.52 -17.40
N ALA A 67 10.58 5.23 -17.37
CA ALA A 67 10.02 4.00 -16.81
C ALA A 67 10.22 2.76 -17.71
N HIS A 68 10.52 2.96 -19.00
CA HIS A 68 10.74 1.87 -19.96
C HIS A 68 11.99 2.10 -20.82
N PRO A 69 13.18 1.84 -20.27
CA PRO A 69 14.44 2.25 -20.90
C PRO A 69 14.75 1.56 -22.23
N PHE A 70 14.20 0.37 -22.46
CA PHE A 70 14.35 -0.28 -23.75
C PHE A 70 13.58 0.45 -24.87
N ASP A 71 12.45 1.13 -24.56
CA ASP A 71 11.60 1.78 -25.57
C ASP A 71 12.25 3.10 -25.97
N GLU A 72 12.72 3.84 -24.97
CA GLU A 72 13.50 5.07 -25.16
C GLU A 72 14.80 4.80 -25.92
N LEU A 73 15.47 3.68 -25.65
CA LEU A 73 16.66 3.27 -26.40
C LEU A 73 16.32 2.96 -27.86
N GLU A 74 15.21 2.27 -28.14
CA GLU A 74 14.78 2.04 -29.52
C GLU A 74 14.52 3.36 -30.26
N VAL A 75 13.78 4.28 -29.65
CA VAL A 75 13.48 5.61 -30.22
C VAL A 75 14.77 6.38 -30.50
N ALA A 76 15.75 6.32 -29.60
CA ALA A 76 17.04 6.97 -29.79
C ALA A 76 17.83 6.36 -30.96
N LEU A 77 17.86 5.03 -31.07
CA LEU A 77 18.61 4.32 -32.11
C LEU A 77 18.00 4.48 -33.51
N ILE A 78 16.67 4.63 -33.62
CA ILE A 78 15.99 4.88 -34.90
C ILE A 78 16.54 6.15 -35.58
N LYS A 79 16.97 7.17 -34.82
CA LYS A 79 17.49 8.43 -35.36
C LYS A 79 18.78 8.28 -36.18
N VAL A 80 19.54 7.21 -35.93
CA VAL A 80 20.82 6.93 -36.61
C VAL A 80 20.79 5.67 -37.47
N ALA A 81 19.69 4.90 -37.42
CA ALA A 81 19.53 3.70 -38.22
C ALA A 81 19.30 4.05 -39.71
N ALA A 82 20.34 3.87 -40.53
CA ALA A 82 20.28 4.13 -41.97
C ALA A 82 19.28 3.23 -42.71
N ASN A 83 19.05 2.00 -42.21
CA ASN A 83 18.05 1.06 -42.70
C ASN A 83 17.02 0.76 -41.60
N GLN A 84 15.76 1.11 -41.83
CA GLN A 84 14.64 0.83 -40.93
C GLN A 84 14.25 -0.65 -40.98
N SER A 85 15.06 -1.54 -40.39
CA SER A 85 14.62 -2.93 -40.19
C SER A 85 13.63 -2.97 -39.03
N SER A 86 12.37 -3.35 -39.31
CA SER A 86 11.38 -3.65 -38.29
C SER A 86 11.92 -4.72 -37.34
N ASN A 87 11.82 -4.46 -36.02
CA ASN A 87 12.16 -5.31 -34.86
C ASN A 87 13.45 -4.96 -34.08
N LEU A 88 13.85 -3.67 -34.01
CA LEU A 88 14.92 -3.24 -33.09
C LEU A 88 14.59 -3.59 -31.63
N ARG A 89 13.34 -3.37 -31.20
CA ARG A 89 12.84 -3.77 -29.87
C ARG A 89 13.11 -5.23 -29.52
N GLU A 90 12.80 -6.13 -30.45
CA GLU A 90 12.96 -7.57 -30.25
C GLU A 90 14.44 -7.93 -30.10
N GLN A 91 15.31 -7.30 -30.90
CA GLN A 91 16.76 -7.51 -30.82
C GLN A 91 17.34 -7.05 -29.49
N LEU A 92 16.91 -5.88 -29.01
CA LEU A 92 17.37 -5.29 -27.75
C LEU A 92 16.94 -6.13 -26.54
N THR A 93 15.73 -6.68 -26.55
CA THR A 93 15.17 -7.41 -25.40
C THR A 93 15.50 -8.91 -25.38
N ARG A 94 16.02 -9.46 -26.49
CA ARG A 94 16.30 -10.90 -26.64
C ARG A 94 17.31 -11.48 -25.65
N ASP A 95 18.41 -10.77 -25.40
CA ASP A 95 19.46 -11.18 -24.47
C ASP A 95 20.38 -9.98 -24.13
N ALA A 96 21.36 -10.19 -23.25
CA ALA A 96 22.34 -9.17 -22.88
C ALA A 96 23.20 -8.66 -24.06
N ARG A 97 23.26 -9.34 -25.19
CA ARG A 97 24.00 -8.87 -26.38
C ARG A 97 23.13 -8.08 -27.36
N GLY A 98 21.91 -7.72 -26.96
CA GLY A 98 20.96 -6.99 -27.80
C GLY A 98 21.54 -5.71 -28.40
N LEU A 99 22.06 -4.81 -27.57
CA LEU A 99 22.64 -3.54 -28.03
C LEU A 99 23.86 -3.74 -28.94
N LEU A 100 24.70 -4.75 -28.68
CA LEU A 100 25.85 -5.09 -29.51
C LEU A 100 25.41 -5.48 -30.93
N ARG A 101 24.41 -6.35 -31.04
CA ARG A 101 23.84 -6.76 -32.34
C ARG A 101 23.17 -5.58 -33.04
N THR A 102 22.40 -4.80 -32.32
CA THR A 102 21.71 -3.64 -32.90
C THR A 102 22.71 -2.63 -33.46
N ALA A 103 23.81 -2.34 -32.74
CA ALA A 103 24.87 -1.47 -33.23
C ALA A 103 25.51 -1.98 -34.53
N GLN A 104 25.71 -3.30 -34.66
CA GLN A 104 26.23 -3.91 -35.90
C GLN A 104 25.26 -3.79 -37.08
N LEU A 105 23.95 -3.75 -36.82
CA LEU A 105 22.93 -3.63 -37.86
C LEU A 105 22.75 -2.19 -38.36
N ILE A 106 22.88 -1.20 -37.46
CA ILE A 106 22.58 0.21 -37.76
C ILE A 106 23.81 0.99 -38.23
N LEU A 107 25.01 0.60 -37.79
CA LEU A 107 26.25 1.28 -38.18
C LEU A 107 26.75 0.78 -39.54
N PRO A 108 27.44 1.64 -40.32
CA PRO A 108 28.08 1.21 -41.56
C PRO A 108 29.14 0.12 -41.32
N GLU A 109 29.47 -0.64 -42.37
CA GLU A 109 30.58 -1.62 -42.38
C GLU A 109 31.96 -0.93 -42.46
N ASP A 110 32.22 0.00 -41.55
CA ASP A 110 33.50 0.70 -41.39
C ASP A 110 33.89 0.76 -39.90
N ASP A 111 34.93 1.53 -39.57
CA ASP A 111 35.40 1.71 -38.18
C ASP A 111 34.56 2.75 -37.38
N SER A 112 33.36 3.14 -37.84
CA SER A 112 32.50 4.05 -37.10
C SER A 112 32.04 3.44 -35.77
N GLU A 113 31.84 4.24 -34.74
CA GLU A 113 31.34 3.76 -33.45
C GLU A 113 30.03 4.47 -33.08
N LEU A 114 29.23 3.84 -32.22
CA LEU A 114 28.04 4.40 -31.61
C LEU A 114 28.39 4.92 -30.22
N VAL A 115 28.11 6.19 -29.95
CA VAL A 115 28.15 6.77 -28.61
C VAL A 115 26.72 6.92 -28.11
N LEU A 116 26.35 6.08 -27.15
CA LEU A 116 25.08 6.16 -26.44
C LEU A 116 25.24 7.05 -25.21
N VAL A 117 24.60 8.22 -25.23
CA VAL A 117 24.53 9.13 -24.10
C VAL A 117 23.21 8.91 -23.37
N ILE A 118 23.29 8.43 -22.13
CA ILE A 118 22.14 8.24 -21.25
C ILE A 118 22.17 9.34 -20.20
N ASP A 119 21.34 10.37 -20.39
CA ASP A 119 21.21 11.47 -19.44
C ASP A 119 20.27 11.05 -18.30
N GLN A 120 20.46 11.57 -17.08
CA GLN A 120 19.64 11.26 -15.90
C GLN A 120 19.52 9.75 -15.61
N PHE A 121 20.66 9.05 -15.57
CA PHE A 121 20.71 7.60 -15.36
C PHE A 121 20.06 7.13 -14.06
N GLU A 122 19.90 8.01 -13.06
CA GLU A 122 19.12 7.73 -11.86
C GLU A 122 17.69 7.24 -12.15
N GLU A 123 17.08 7.61 -13.28
CA GLU A 123 15.73 7.18 -13.67
C GLU A 123 15.59 5.65 -13.80
N VAL A 124 16.69 4.94 -14.11
CA VAL A 124 16.72 3.46 -14.13
C VAL A 124 16.41 2.87 -12.75
N PHE A 125 16.69 3.60 -11.66
CA PHE A 125 16.49 3.15 -10.29
C PHE A 125 15.26 3.76 -9.63
N THR A 126 14.78 4.91 -10.13
CA THR A 126 13.64 5.63 -9.53
C THR A 126 12.32 5.45 -10.27
N LEU A 127 12.34 5.24 -11.60
CA LEU A 127 11.13 5.17 -12.42
C LEU A 127 10.83 3.75 -12.93
N LEU A 128 11.85 2.91 -13.08
CA LEU A 128 11.66 1.51 -13.50
C LEU A 128 11.39 0.63 -12.27
N GLU A 129 10.14 0.20 -12.09
CA GLU A 129 9.71 -0.62 -10.95
C GLU A 129 10.12 -2.10 -11.07
N ASP A 130 10.13 -2.67 -12.29
CA ASP A 130 10.47 -4.09 -12.50
C ASP A 130 11.98 -4.36 -12.37
N GLU A 131 12.37 -4.96 -11.25
CA GLU A 131 13.75 -5.39 -10.96
C GLU A 131 14.33 -6.28 -12.06
N LYS A 132 13.54 -7.19 -12.63
CA LYS A 132 14.02 -8.09 -13.69
C LYS A 132 14.31 -7.32 -14.97
N ALA A 133 13.47 -6.34 -15.32
CA ALA A 133 13.74 -5.45 -16.45
C ALA A 133 14.98 -4.60 -16.22
N ARG A 134 15.19 -4.11 -14.99
CA ARG A 134 16.37 -3.33 -14.62
C ARG A 134 17.65 -4.12 -14.79
N VAL A 135 17.71 -5.32 -14.21
CA VAL A 135 18.86 -6.23 -14.35
C VAL A 135 19.15 -6.49 -15.82
N ARG A 136 18.14 -6.86 -16.63
CA ARG A 136 18.35 -7.09 -18.08
C ARG A 136 18.92 -5.87 -18.81
N PHE A 137 18.46 -4.66 -18.47
CA PHE A 137 18.95 -3.43 -19.09
C PHE A 137 20.41 -3.16 -18.71
N LEU A 138 20.76 -3.32 -17.43
CA LEU A 138 22.13 -3.16 -16.93
C LEU A 138 23.07 -4.23 -17.50
N ASP A 139 22.64 -5.49 -17.59
CA ASP A 139 23.40 -6.58 -18.20
C ASP A 139 23.67 -6.29 -19.68
N MET A 140 22.68 -5.75 -20.39
CA MET A 140 22.82 -5.38 -21.80
C MET A 140 23.86 -4.27 -22.00
N LEU A 141 23.82 -3.22 -21.17
CA LEU A 141 24.82 -2.17 -21.20
C LEU A 141 26.21 -2.74 -20.85
N THR A 142 26.29 -3.55 -19.79
CA THR A 142 27.54 -4.16 -19.31
C THR A 142 28.19 -5.00 -20.41
N ALA A 143 27.42 -5.85 -21.09
CA ALA A 143 27.90 -6.64 -22.22
C ALA A 143 28.38 -5.76 -23.38
N ALA A 144 27.64 -4.69 -23.71
CA ALA A 144 28.04 -3.75 -24.76
C ALA A 144 29.32 -2.97 -24.41
N MET A 145 29.60 -2.71 -23.14
CA MET A 145 30.79 -1.97 -22.68
C MET A 145 32.03 -2.85 -22.51
N THR A 146 31.84 -4.13 -22.20
CA THR A 146 32.93 -5.08 -21.88
C THR A 146 33.36 -5.95 -23.06
N ASP A 147 32.49 -6.19 -24.05
CA ASP A 147 32.85 -7.03 -25.20
C ASP A 147 33.94 -6.35 -26.06
N PRO A 148 35.08 -7.02 -26.31
CA PRO A 148 36.18 -6.48 -27.11
C PRO A 148 35.79 -6.12 -28.55
N ARG A 149 34.76 -6.77 -29.11
CA ARG A 149 34.25 -6.55 -30.46
C ARG A 149 33.16 -5.49 -30.51
N SER A 150 32.78 -4.92 -29.37
CA SER A 150 31.78 -3.86 -29.32
C SER A 150 32.25 -2.64 -30.10
N ARG A 151 31.32 -2.01 -30.81
CA ARG A 151 31.47 -0.67 -31.41
C ARG A 151 30.66 0.37 -30.66
N VAL A 152 30.20 0.03 -29.45
CA VAL A 152 29.35 0.89 -28.61
C VAL A 152 30.20 1.49 -27.50
N ARG A 153 30.04 2.78 -27.29
CA ARG A 153 30.50 3.51 -26.11
C ARG A 153 29.30 4.04 -25.37
N VAL A 154 29.33 4.00 -24.05
CA VAL A 154 28.24 4.48 -23.21
C VAL A 154 28.76 5.63 -22.35
N VAL A 155 28.07 6.75 -22.38
CA VAL A 155 28.30 7.89 -21.48
C VAL A 155 27.03 8.08 -20.66
N ILE A 156 27.13 8.01 -19.35
CA ILE A 156 25.99 8.26 -18.47
C ILE A 156 26.19 9.56 -17.70
N THR A 157 25.10 10.28 -17.43
CA THR A 157 25.09 11.29 -16.36
C THR A 157 24.31 10.74 -15.18
N LEU A 158 24.82 10.94 -13.97
CA LEU A 158 24.19 10.43 -12.76
C LEU A 158 24.24 11.48 -11.65
N ARG A 159 23.14 11.65 -10.93
CA ARG A 159 23.11 12.46 -9.71
C ARG A 159 23.95 11.83 -8.60
N ALA A 160 24.73 12.65 -7.90
CA ALA A 160 25.58 12.18 -6.80
C ALA A 160 24.80 11.46 -5.69
N ASP A 161 23.57 11.88 -5.42
CA ASP A 161 22.69 11.29 -4.39
C ASP A 161 22.23 9.85 -4.72
N PHE A 162 22.40 9.42 -5.98
CA PHE A 162 22.03 8.09 -6.47
C PHE A 162 23.26 7.23 -6.81
N TYR A 163 24.46 7.66 -6.39
CA TYR A 163 25.71 6.93 -6.66
C TYR A 163 25.72 5.52 -6.04
N ASP A 164 25.01 5.32 -4.93
CA ASP A 164 24.89 4.03 -4.24
C ASP A 164 24.09 3.00 -5.04
N ARG A 165 23.14 3.42 -5.89
CA ARG A 165 22.20 2.51 -6.57
C ARG A 165 22.87 1.58 -7.58
N PRO A 166 23.67 2.07 -8.55
CA PRO A 166 24.33 1.16 -9.49
C PRO A 166 25.39 0.26 -8.85
N LEU A 167 25.92 0.61 -7.67
CA LEU A 167 26.90 -0.21 -6.95
C LEU A 167 26.31 -1.51 -6.39
N GLN A 168 24.99 -1.61 -6.30
CA GLN A 168 24.29 -2.83 -5.90
C GLN A 168 24.38 -3.94 -6.96
N TYR A 169 24.84 -3.61 -8.18
CA TYR A 169 25.02 -4.52 -9.31
C TYR A 169 26.51 -4.73 -9.54
N PRO A 170 27.12 -5.86 -9.12
CA PRO A 170 28.57 -5.99 -9.02
C PRO A 170 29.35 -5.68 -10.31
N GLU A 171 28.93 -6.23 -11.45
CA GLU A 171 29.64 -6.02 -12.72
C GLU A 171 29.54 -4.58 -13.22
N PHE A 172 28.34 -3.99 -13.14
CA PHE A 172 28.12 -2.60 -13.55
C PHE A 172 28.77 -1.61 -12.57
N GLY A 173 28.71 -1.90 -11.27
CA GLY A 173 29.28 -1.10 -10.19
C GLY A 173 30.80 -0.98 -10.29
N GLU A 174 31.50 -2.06 -10.68
CA GLU A 174 32.94 -2.00 -10.94
C GLU A 174 33.27 -1.09 -12.13
N LEU A 175 32.51 -1.19 -13.24
CA LEU A 175 32.67 -0.30 -14.38
C LEU A 175 32.47 1.18 -13.99
N LEU A 176 31.46 1.45 -13.16
CA LEU A 176 31.19 2.79 -12.62
C LEU A 176 32.34 3.31 -11.78
N ARG A 177 32.85 2.48 -10.86
CA ARG A 177 33.95 2.85 -9.96
C ARG A 177 35.23 3.17 -10.73
N GLU A 178 35.51 2.43 -11.80
CA GLU A 178 36.74 2.59 -12.60
C GLU A 178 36.68 3.76 -13.59
N ASN A 179 35.49 4.15 -14.07
CA ASN A 179 35.33 5.08 -15.19
C ASN A 179 34.41 6.27 -14.87
N MET A 180 34.48 6.80 -13.66
CA MET A 180 33.70 7.96 -13.21
C MET A 180 34.54 9.23 -13.15
N GLU A 181 33.99 10.35 -13.65
CA GLU A 181 34.49 11.71 -13.41
C GLU A 181 33.44 12.53 -12.66
N THR A 182 33.86 13.16 -11.56
CA THR A 182 32.98 13.97 -10.72
C THR A 182 32.95 15.44 -11.17
N ILE A 183 31.75 15.97 -11.37
CA ILE A 183 31.48 17.38 -11.67
C ILE A 183 31.08 18.10 -10.39
N LEU A 184 31.91 19.06 -10.00
CA LEU A 184 31.64 19.94 -8.87
C LEU A 184 30.82 21.15 -9.33
N PRO A 185 30.04 21.79 -8.42
CA PRO A 185 29.45 23.10 -8.67
C PRO A 185 30.50 24.10 -9.17
N LEU A 186 30.09 25.04 -10.04
CA LEU A 186 31.01 26.06 -10.56
C LEU A 186 31.56 26.92 -9.42
N SER A 187 32.88 27.16 -9.44
CA SER A 187 33.51 28.14 -8.57
C SER A 187 33.05 29.56 -8.91
N ALA A 188 33.29 30.53 -8.02
CA ALA A 188 32.99 31.94 -8.28
C ALA A 188 33.64 32.46 -9.58
N GLU A 189 34.88 32.04 -9.86
CA GLU A 189 35.57 32.33 -11.12
C GLU A 189 34.90 31.63 -12.31
N GLY A 190 34.51 30.37 -12.14
CA GLY A 190 33.75 29.61 -13.15
C GLY A 190 32.42 30.27 -13.51
N LEU A 191 31.66 30.72 -12.51
CA LEU A 191 30.41 31.48 -12.69
C LEU A 191 30.67 32.81 -13.39
N THR A 192 31.70 33.55 -12.98
CA THR A 192 32.11 34.80 -13.63
C THR A 192 32.36 34.59 -15.13
N GLN A 193 33.07 33.53 -15.49
CA GLN A 193 33.34 33.19 -16.90
C GLN A 193 32.09 32.73 -17.64
N ALA A 194 31.22 31.95 -16.99
CA ALA A 194 29.95 31.50 -17.55
C ALA A 194 28.99 32.65 -17.84
N ILE A 195 29.02 33.72 -17.04
CA ILE A 195 28.25 34.95 -17.23
C ILE A 195 28.87 35.83 -18.33
N ARG A 196 30.19 36.04 -18.26
CA ARG A 196 30.91 37.00 -19.10
C ARG A 196 31.01 36.56 -20.56
N LYS A 197 31.44 35.31 -20.82
CA LYS A 197 31.78 34.86 -22.18
C LYS A 197 30.59 34.89 -23.15
N PRO A 198 29.38 34.43 -22.79
CA PRO A 198 28.23 34.53 -23.69
C PRO A 198 27.91 35.99 -24.05
N ALA A 199 28.01 36.92 -23.11
CA ALA A 199 27.77 38.33 -23.37
C ALA A 199 28.81 38.93 -24.33
N GLU A 200 30.09 38.57 -24.17
CA GLU A 200 31.16 38.98 -25.09
C GLU A 200 30.91 38.51 -26.53
N ILE A 201 30.42 37.28 -26.71
CA ILE A 201 30.09 36.71 -28.03
C ILE A 201 28.96 37.51 -28.70
N VAL A 202 27.96 37.93 -27.93
CA VAL A 202 26.80 38.69 -28.44
C VAL A 202 27.08 40.20 -28.50
N GLY A 203 28.23 40.66 -27.98
CA GLY A 203 28.64 42.06 -27.98
C GLY A 203 27.90 42.92 -26.94
N VAL A 204 27.53 42.33 -25.80
CA VAL A 204 26.88 42.99 -24.67
C VAL A 204 27.83 43.05 -23.48
N SER A 205 27.82 44.16 -22.75
CA SER A 205 28.65 44.41 -21.57
C SER A 205 27.80 44.53 -20.30
N PHE A 206 28.40 44.21 -19.15
CA PHE A 206 27.79 44.41 -17.84
C PHE A 206 28.28 45.73 -17.23
N GLU A 207 27.40 46.38 -16.47
CA GLU A 207 27.78 47.46 -15.56
C GLU A 207 28.84 46.99 -14.55
N GLU A 208 29.71 47.89 -14.13
CA GLU A 208 30.77 47.59 -13.17
C GLU A 208 30.17 47.09 -11.84
N GLY A 209 30.74 46.01 -11.29
CA GLY A 209 30.26 45.41 -10.04
C GLY A 209 29.01 44.51 -10.17
N LEU A 210 28.36 44.45 -11.33
CA LEU A 210 27.18 43.59 -11.52
C LEU A 210 27.51 42.09 -11.47
N ILE A 211 28.54 41.64 -12.21
CA ILE A 211 28.92 40.21 -12.21
C ILE A 211 29.31 39.72 -10.81
N PRO A 212 30.17 40.41 -10.02
CA PRO A 212 30.42 40.03 -8.63
C PRO A 212 29.16 39.92 -7.79
N SER A 213 28.20 40.84 -7.96
CA SER A 213 26.92 40.81 -7.23
C SER A 213 26.10 39.55 -7.57
N ILE A 214 25.99 39.23 -8.86
CA ILE A 214 25.30 38.02 -9.34
C ILE A 214 25.98 36.76 -8.78
N VAL A 215 27.31 36.71 -8.84
CA VAL A 215 28.07 35.55 -8.37
C VAL A 215 27.91 35.37 -6.87
N GLU A 216 27.94 36.44 -6.07
CA GLU A 216 27.77 36.40 -4.62
C GLU A 216 26.38 35.86 -4.22
N GLU A 217 25.32 36.28 -4.91
CA GLU A 217 23.95 35.83 -4.64
C GLU A 217 23.76 34.32 -4.88
N ILE A 218 24.44 33.79 -5.89
CA ILE A 218 24.28 32.41 -6.36
C ILE A 218 25.25 31.45 -5.64
N HIS A 219 26.35 31.98 -5.12
CA HIS A 219 27.39 31.17 -4.49
C HIS A 219 26.77 30.38 -3.32
N TYR A 220 26.89 29.05 -3.37
CA TYR A 220 26.32 28.08 -2.43
C TYR A 220 24.83 27.71 -2.59
N GLN A 221 24.09 28.26 -3.56
CA GLN A 221 22.72 27.82 -3.82
C GLN A 221 22.68 26.50 -4.62
N PRO A 222 21.96 25.46 -4.15
CA PRO A 222 21.76 24.22 -4.90
C PRO A 222 20.86 24.48 -6.12
N GLY A 223 21.26 24.00 -7.31
CA GLY A 223 20.51 24.25 -8.55
C GLY A 223 20.66 25.67 -9.12
N ALA A 224 21.76 26.35 -8.78
CA ALA A 224 22.10 27.71 -9.19
C ALA A 224 22.08 28.01 -10.70
N LEU A 225 22.54 27.10 -11.55
CA LEU A 225 22.80 27.41 -12.96
C LEU A 225 21.54 27.64 -13.81
N PRO A 226 20.46 26.85 -13.67
CA PRO A 226 19.21 27.16 -14.35
C PRO A 226 18.59 28.51 -13.94
N LEU A 227 18.64 28.85 -12.64
CA LEU A 227 18.21 30.16 -12.15
C LEU A 227 19.02 31.29 -12.75
N LEU A 228 20.35 31.14 -12.75
CA LEU A 228 21.26 32.08 -13.39
C LEU A 228 20.93 32.26 -14.87
N GLN A 229 20.68 31.17 -15.59
CA GLN A 229 20.32 31.22 -17.00
C GLN A 229 19.04 32.03 -17.22
N TYR A 230 18.01 31.80 -16.40
CA TYR A 230 16.76 32.55 -16.46
C TYR A 230 17.00 34.04 -16.20
N ALA A 231 17.68 34.36 -15.10
CA ALA A 231 17.96 35.73 -14.69
C ALA A 231 18.78 36.51 -15.73
N LEU A 232 19.80 35.87 -16.33
CA LEU A 232 20.57 36.50 -17.41
C LEU A 232 19.76 36.72 -18.69
N THR A 233 18.79 35.84 -18.98
CA THR A 233 17.91 35.98 -20.14
C THR A 233 16.98 37.19 -19.95
N GLU A 234 16.33 37.28 -18.79
CA GLU A 234 15.47 38.43 -18.45
C GLU A 234 16.26 39.75 -18.39
N LEU A 235 17.44 39.72 -17.78
CA LEU A 235 18.32 40.90 -17.74
C LEU A 235 18.74 41.33 -19.14
N PHE A 236 18.98 40.37 -20.04
CA PHE A 236 19.28 40.65 -21.44
C PHE A 236 18.13 41.32 -22.15
N ASP A 237 16.88 40.90 -21.91
CA ASP A 237 15.72 41.51 -22.54
C ASP A 237 15.43 42.92 -22.01
N ARG A 238 15.80 43.20 -20.75
CA ARG A 238 15.67 44.53 -20.12
C ARG A 238 16.89 45.44 -20.30
N ARG A 239 17.86 45.03 -21.12
CA ARG A 239 19.12 45.78 -21.32
C ARG A 239 18.89 47.16 -21.92
N GLU A 240 19.78 48.09 -21.60
CA GLU A 240 19.84 49.41 -22.23
C GLU A 240 20.85 49.40 -23.38
N GLY A 241 20.37 49.12 -24.59
CA GLY A 241 21.20 49.00 -25.79
C GLY A 241 22.14 47.79 -25.74
N ARG A 242 23.40 48.02 -25.34
CA ARG A 242 24.44 46.98 -25.15
C ARG A 242 24.91 46.85 -23.70
N LEU A 243 24.25 47.53 -22.77
CA LEU A 243 24.62 47.53 -21.36
C LEU A 243 23.56 46.83 -20.52
N LEU A 244 23.99 45.81 -19.75
CA LEU A 244 23.21 45.15 -18.71
C LEU A 244 23.46 45.91 -17.41
N THR A 245 22.44 46.54 -16.85
CA THR A 245 22.57 47.46 -15.72
C THR A 245 22.21 46.79 -14.40
N ARG A 246 22.83 47.26 -13.31
CA ARG A 246 22.51 46.82 -11.94
C ARG A 246 21.09 47.25 -11.56
N GLN A 247 20.66 48.41 -12.03
CA GLN A 247 19.29 48.87 -11.84
C GLN A 247 18.27 47.89 -12.45
N ALA A 248 18.49 47.41 -13.67
CA ALA A 248 17.59 46.43 -14.30
C ALA A 248 17.59 45.10 -13.53
N TYR A 249 18.75 44.64 -13.06
CA TYR A 249 18.92 43.43 -12.26
C TYR A 249 18.21 43.51 -10.89
N ASP A 250 18.37 44.62 -10.17
CA ASP A 250 17.70 44.84 -8.90
C ASP A 250 16.18 45.01 -9.11
N ALA A 251 15.77 45.70 -10.18
CA ALA A 251 14.36 45.90 -10.52
C ALA A 251 13.64 44.61 -10.92
N MET A 252 14.33 43.62 -11.48
CA MET A 252 13.75 42.29 -11.71
C MET A 252 13.73 41.42 -10.46
N GLY A 253 14.47 41.77 -9.39
CA GLY A 253 14.50 41.00 -8.14
C GLY A 253 15.71 40.07 -8.00
N GLY A 254 16.82 40.35 -8.71
CA GLY A 254 18.03 39.55 -8.63
C GLY A 254 17.95 38.21 -9.37
N THR A 255 18.83 37.27 -9.05
CA THR A 255 18.82 35.94 -9.68
C THR A 255 17.78 35.04 -9.05
N THR A 256 17.66 35.13 -7.73
CA THR A 256 16.79 34.27 -6.93
C THR A 256 15.34 34.74 -6.99
N GLY A 257 15.11 36.05 -6.87
CA GLY A 257 13.77 36.64 -6.84
C GLY A 257 13.15 36.96 -8.19
N ALA A 258 13.91 36.95 -9.30
CA ALA A 258 13.35 37.28 -10.61
C ALA A 258 12.26 36.34 -11.08
N LEU A 259 12.43 35.04 -10.84
CA LEU A 259 11.44 34.05 -11.23
C LEU A 259 10.16 34.19 -10.39
N ALA A 260 10.30 34.40 -9.08
CA ALA A 260 9.18 34.65 -8.17
C ALA A 260 8.42 35.94 -8.53
N LYS A 261 9.16 37.04 -8.73
CA LYS A 261 8.56 38.33 -9.11
C LYS A 261 7.81 38.24 -10.43
N ARG A 262 8.35 37.53 -11.42
CA ARG A 262 7.64 37.30 -12.69
C ARG A 262 6.38 36.46 -12.49
N ALA A 263 6.43 35.46 -11.62
CA ALA A 263 5.27 34.62 -11.32
C ALA A 263 4.15 35.45 -10.67
N ASP A 264 4.50 36.35 -9.74
CA ASP A 264 3.55 37.30 -9.14
C ASP A 264 3.01 38.29 -10.18
N GLU A 265 3.85 38.88 -11.04
CA GLU A 265 3.40 39.77 -12.11
C GLU A 265 2.39 39.09 -13.05
N ILE A 266 2.63 37.83 -13.43
CA ILE A 266 1.70 37.07 -14.26
C ILE A 266 0.40 36.85 -13.49
N TYR A 267 0.50 36.32 -12.26
CA TYR A 267 -0.64 35.98 -11.42
C TYR A 267 -1.56 37.19 -11.14
N GLU A 268 -0.98 38.34 -10.80
CA GLU A 268 -1.72 39.57 -10.50
C GLU A 268 -2.46 40.14 -11.70
N ASN A 269 -2.00 39.85 -12.92
CA ASN A 269 -2.66 40.29 -14.16
C ASN A 269 -3.75 39.31 -14.66
N LEU A 270 -3.92 38.15 -14.02
CA LEU A 270 -4.98 37.20 -14.35
C LEU A 270 -6.35 37.68 -13.83
N THR A 271 -7.43 37.21 -14.45
CA THR A 271 -8.78 37.37 -13.91
C THR A 271 -8.93 36.58 -12.60
N PRO A 272 -9.93 36.88 -11.76
CA PRO A 272 -10.18 36.11 -10.53
C PRO A 272 -10.33 34.60 -10.79
N GLU A 273 -10.98 34.22 -11.90
CA GLU A 273 -11.11 32.82 -12.33
C GLU A 273 -9.75 32.22 -12.74
N GLY A 274 -8.92 32.99 -13.46
CA GLY A 274 -7.57 32.58 -13.85
C GLY A 274 -6.62 32.44 -12.66
N GLN A 275 -6.76 33.28 -11.64
CA GLN A 275 -6.01 33.19 -10.39
C GLN A 275 -6.33 31.90 -9.63
N GLU A 276 -7.60 31.58 -9.47
CA GLU A 276 -8.00 30.34 -8.80
C GLU A 276 -7.55 29.11 -9.60
N ALA A 277 -7.76 29.09 -10.92
CA ALA A 277 -7.27 28.01 -11.78
C ALA A 277 -5.74 27.82 -11.67
N THR A 278 -4.98 28.92 -11.61
CA THR A 278 -3.52 28.89 -11.41
C THR A 278 -3.15 28.30 -10.05
N ARG A 279 -3.83 28.72 -8.97
CA ARG A 279 -3.63 28.16 -7.62
C ARG A 279 -3.85 26.65 -7.62
N GLN A 280 -4.97 26.19 -8.18
CA GLN A 280 -5.29 24.76 -8.27
C GLN A 280 -4.27 23.98 -9.10
N MET A 281 -3.84 24.53 -10.23
CA MET A 281 -2.82 23.93 -11.09
C MET A 281 -1.49 23.74 -10.35
N PHE A 282 -0.95 24.77 -9.70
CA PHE A 282 0.33 24.66 -9.00
C PHE A 282 0.27 23.74 -7.77
N LEU A 283 -0.82 23.74 -7.01
CA LEU A 283 -1.02 22.76 -5.92
C LEU A 283 -1.04 21.32 -6.46
N ARG A 284 -1.47 21.11 -7.70
CA ARG A 284 -1.45 19.80 -8.36
C ARG A 284 -0.05 19.36 -8.80
N LEU A 285 0.84 20.30 -9.13
CA LEU A 285 2.18 20.07 -9.66
C LEU A 285 3.28 19.89 -8.59
N VAL A 286 2.90 19.83 -7.30
CA VAL A 286 3.85 19.70 -6.18
C VAL A 286 3.59 18.44 -5.36
N THR A 287 4.66 17.78 -4.96
CA THR A 287 4.69 16.69 -3.98
C THR A 287 5.20 17.25 -2.65
N LEU A 288 4.36 17.18 -1.61
CA LEU A 288 4.69 17.71 -0.29
C LEU A 288 5.67 16.78 0.43
N GLY A 289 6.80 17.31 0.88
CA GLY A 289 7.77 16.58 1.69
C GLY A 289 7.33 16.45 3.16
N GLU A 290 7.55 15.30 3.79
CA GLU A 290 7.39 15.14 5.24
C GLU A 290 8.68 15.56 5.96
N GLY A 291 8.82 16.86 6.23
CA GLY A 291 10.02 17.42 6.87
C GLY A 291 11.24 17.55 5.94
N VAL A 292 11.02 17.38 4.63
CA VAL A 292 11.99 17.59 3.55
C VAL A 292 11.45 18.68 2.61
N GLU A 293 12.30 19.29 1.77
CA GLU A 293 11.85 20.27 0.78
C GLU A 293 10.75 19.71 -0.13
N ASP A 294 9.75 20.54 -0.45
CA ASP A 294 8.69 20.17 -1.38
C ASP A 294 9.29 19.98 -2.79
N THR A 295 8.85 18.94 -3.48
CA THR A 295 9.42 18.54 -4.78
C THR A 295 8.39 18.66 -5.90
N ARG A 296 8.85 18.74 -7.14
CA ARG A 296 7.97 18.81 -8.31
C ARG A 296 7.29 17.46 -8.60
N ARG A 297 6.03 17.50 -9.02
CA ARG A 297 5.24 16.37 -9.49
C ARG A 297 5.01 16.49 -11.00
N ARG A 298 5.21 15.40 -11.74
CA ARG A 298 4.74 15.27 -13.12
C ARG A 298 3.26 14.91 -13.13
N VAL A 299 2.46 15.67 -13.86
CA VAL A 299 0.99 15.52 -13.90
C VAL A 299 0.53 15.42 -15.34
N ALA A 300 -0.40 14.52 -15.65
CA ALA A 300 -0.96 14.43 -16.99
C ALA A 300 -1.72 15.72 -17.34
N ARG A 301 -1.53 16.26 -18.55
CA ARG A 301 -2.25 17.45 -19.02
C ARG A 301 -3.77 17.25 -18.93
N SER A 302 -4.26 16.05 -19.22
CA SER A 302 -5.68 15.70 -19.08
C SER A 302 -6.20 15.80 -17.64
N GLU A 303 -5.36 15.57 -16.63
CA GLU A 303 -5.72 15.75 -15.21
C GLU A 303 -5.91 17.24 -14.89
N LEU A 304 -5.03 18.10 -15.40
CA LEU A 304 -5.14 19.56 -15.25
C LEU A 304 -6.36 20.14 -16.00
N MET A 305 -6.71 19.57 -17.15
CA MET A 305 -7.94 19.95 -17.85
C MET A 305 -9.19 19.51 -17.09
N ALA A 306 -9.15 18.32 -16.48
CA ALA A 306 -10.30 17.78 -15.74
C ALA A 306 -10.67 18.65 -14.53
N ILE A 307 -9.70 19.24 -13.82
CA ILE A 307 -9.99 20.15 -12.70
C ILE A 307 -10.63 21.47 -13.16
N ALA A 308 -10.34 21.94 -14.37
CA ALA A 308 -10.95 23.15 -14.92
C ALA A 308 -12.45 22.97 -15.23
N THR A 309 -12.87 21.72 -15.52
CA THR A 309 -14.26 21.37 -15.82
C THR A 309 -15.12 21.05 -14.61
N GLY A 310 -14.52 20.89 -13.43
CA GLY A 310 -15.18 20.37 -12.21
C GLY A 310 -16.17 21.32 -11.54
N ASP A 311 -16.15 22.62 -11.85
CA ASP A 311 -16.94 23.65 -11.15
C ASP A 311 -18.34 23.88 -11.77
N ARG A 312 -18.96 22.86 -12.36
CA ARG A 312 -20.37 22.98 -12.79
C ARG A 312 -21.30 22.78 -11.59
N ARG A 313 -21.71 23.90 -10.98
CA ARG A 313 -23.07 23.99 -10.42
C ARG A 313 -24.06 23.57 -11.53
N PRO A 314 -25.08 22.75 -11.23
CA PRO A 314 -26.01 22.27 -12.25
C PRO A 314 -26.68 23.47 -12.94
N GLU A 315 -26.49 23.60 -14.26
CA GLU A 315 -27.20 24.54 -15.11
C GLU A 315 -28.70 24.21 -15.09
N THR A 316 -29.43 24.83 -14.17
CA THR A 316 -30.86 25.05 -14.38
C THR A 316 -31.00 26.18 -15.39
N ASP A 317 -31.77 25.89 -16.44
CA ASP A 317 -32.36 26.80 -17.44
C ASP A 317 -31.66 26.93 -18.80
N LEU A 318 -31.74 25.84 -19.58
CA LEU A 318 -31.68 25.87 -21.03
C LEU A 318 -33.01 26.32 -21.63
N THR A 319 -33.31 27.62 -21.59
CA THR A 319 -34.11 28.28 -22.63
C THR A 319 -33.71 29.74 -22.77
N THR A 320 -32.84 30.07 -23.72
CA THR A 320 -32.96 31.23 -24.62
C THR A 320 -31.78 31.28 -25.58
N SER A 321 -32.09 31.20 -26.87
CA SER A 321 -31.18 31.53 -27.96
C SER A 321 -30.87 33.03 -27.90
N SER A 322 -29.68 33.41 -27.44
CA SER A 322 -29.15 34.77 -27.61
C SER A 322 -27.70 34.71 -28.09
N SER A 323 -27.46 35.38 -29.21
CA SER A 323 -26.18 35.59 -29.88
C SER A 323 -25.31 36.59 -29.10
N VAL A 324 -24.81 36.18 -27.95
CA VAL A 324 -23.72 36.86 -27.21
C VAL A 324 -22.45 36.02 -27.40
N PRO A 325 -21.26 36.64 -27.55
CA PRO A 325 -20.00 35.89 -27.54
C PRO A 325 -19.94 35.06 -26.27
N ARG A 326 -19.82 33.73 -26.43
CA ARG A 326 -19.70 32.79 -25.32
C ARG A 326 -18.46 33.18 -24.50
N PRO A 327 -18.53 33.29 -23.17
CA PRO A 327 -17.31 33.41 -22.37
C PRO A 327 -16.39 32.21 -22.68
N PRO A 328 -15.05 32.39 -22.63
CA PRO A 328 -14.12 31.30 -22.87
C PRO A 328 -14.48 30.13 -21.95
N SER A 329 -14.46 28.91 -22.50
CA SER A 329 -14.70 27.74 -21.67
C SER A 329 -13.56 27.59 -20.66
N SER A 330 -13.82 26.98 -19.50
CA SER A 330 -12.78 26.78 -18.48
C SER A 330 -11.59 25.96 -18.99
N GLU A 331 -11.80 25.12 -20.02
CA GLU A 331 -10.73 24.41 -20.73
C GLU A 331 -9.84 25.39 -21.52
N ASP A 332 -10.43 26.35 -22.25
CA ASP A 332 -9.69 27.38 -22.98
C ASP A 332 -8.82 28.23 -22.03
N LEU A 333 -9.34 28.52 -20.84
CA LEU A 333 -8.61 29.25 -19.79
C LEU A 333 -7.40 28.46 -19.29
N MET A 334 -7.55 27.18 -18.97
CA MET A 334 -6.44 26.37 -18.46
C MET A 334 -5.35 26.16 -19.52
N ASP A 335 -5.73 26.00 -20.78
CA ASP A 335 -4.78 25.94 -21.89
C ASP A 335 -4.01 27.27 -22.06
N GLU A 336 -4.70 28.42 -21.98
CA GLU A 336 -4.06 29.74 -22.00
C GLU A 336 -3.07 29.93 -20.83
N LEU A 337 -3.43 29.44 -19.64
CA LEU A 337 -2.54 29.47 -18.47
C LEU A 337 -1.31 28.59 -18.68
N LEU A 338 -1.49 27.34 -19.15
CA LEU A 338 -0.38 26.44 -19.45
C LEU A 338 0.58 27.04 -20.46
N ASP A 339 0.06 27.61 -21.56
CA ASP A 339 0.86 28.25 -22.59
C ASP A 339 1.61 29.47 -22.03
N THR A 340 0.94 30.29 -21.21
CA THR A 340 1.54 31.47 -20.57
C THR A 340 2.69 31.07 -19.65
N PHE A 341 2.45 30.18 -18.69
CA PHE A 341 3.48 29.76 -17.73
C PHE A 341 4.60 28.93 -18.38
N THR A 342 4.33 28.24 -19.49
CA THR A 342 5.36 27.57 -20.30
C THR A 342 6.22 28.57 -21.06
N ALA A 343 5.63 29.62 -21.63
CA ALA A 343 6.37 30.66 -22.34
C ALA A 343 7.41 31.35 -21.45
N TYR A 344 7.10 31.49 -20.15
CA TYR A 344 8.03 32.04 -19.15
C TYR A 344 8.91 30.99 -18.47
N ARG A 345 8.94 29.74 -18.96
CA ARG A 345 9.74 28.63 -18.41
C ARG A 345 9.48 28.34 -16.93
N MET A 346 8.26 28.58 -16.47
CA MET A 346 7.82 28.15 -15.14
C MET A 346 7.28 26.73 -15.17
N LEU A 347 6.66 26.36 -16.29
CA LEU A 347 6.24 25.00 -16.58
C LEU A 347 7.09 24.41 -17.71
N SER A 348 7.25 23.09 -17.66
CA SER A 348 7.80 22.28 -18.72
C SER A 348 6.72 21.31 -19.20
N LEU A 349 6.59 21.21 -20.53
CA LEU A 349 5.72 20.25 -21.19
C LEU A 349 6.59 19.10 -21.67
N ASP A 350 6.26 17.89 -21.24
CA ASP A 350 6.93 16.66 -21.67
C ASP A 350 5.86 15.61 -21.98
N ASN A 351 6.24 14.44 -22.50
CA ASN A 351 5.33 13.30 -22.62
C ASN A 351 5.74 12.22 -21.64
N ASP A 352 4.75 11.59 -21.00
CA ASP A 352 4.99 10.40 -20.21
C ASP A 352 5.64 9.32 -21.11
N PRO A 353 6.84 8.82 -20.77
CA PRO A 353 7.58 7.89 -21.63
C PRO A 353 6.81 6.60 -21.92
N SER A 354 5.96 6.16 -20.98
CA SER A 354 5.25 4.89 -21.07
C SER A 354 3.97 4.94 -21.88
N SER A 355 3.15 5.93 -21.58
CA SER A 355 1.81 6.08 -22.13
C SER A 355 1.77 7.07 -23.29
N ARG A 356 2.86 7.81 -23.52
CA ARG A 356 2.96 8.96 -24.45
C ARG A 356 1.92 10.04 -24.17
N ILE A 357 1.36 10.07 -22.96
CA ILE A 357 0.39 11.07 -22.54
C ILE A 357 1.13 12.37 -22.29
N PRO A 358 0.66 13.53 -22.79
CA PRO A 358 1.25 14.82 -22.48
C PRO A 358 1.21 15.08 -20.97
N THR A 359 2.34 15.49 -20.41
CA THR A 359 2.55 15.78 -18.99
C THR A 359 3.06 17.21 -18.81
N VAL A 360 2.80 17.75 -17.63
CA VAL A 360 3.20 19.07 -17.18
C VAL A 360 3.94 18.91 -15.86
N GLU A 361 5.07 19.59 -15.73
CA GLU A 361 5.82 19.72 -14.48
C GLU A 361 6.31 21.15 -14.25
N VAL A 362 6.65 21.49 -13.00
CA VAL A 362 7.38 22.72 -12.72
C VAL A 362 8.78 22.62 -13.30
N ALA A 363 9.16 23.58 -14.14
CA ALA A 363 10.43 23.58 -14.86
C ALA A 363 11.64 23.61 -13.92
N HIS A 364 11.54 24.32 -12.80
CA HIS A 364 12.62 24.47 -11.82
C HIS A 364 12.08 24.41 -10.38
N GLU A 365 12.69 23.58 -9.53
CA GLU A 365 12.34 23.46 -8.10
C GLU A 365 12.52 24.77 -7.33
N ALA A 366 13.33 25.70 -7.84
CA ALA A 366 13.49 27.02 -7.26
C ALA A 366 12.17 27.81 -7.17
N ILE A 367 11.21 27.58 -8.08
CA ILE A 367 9.88 28.20 -7.98
C ILE A 367 9.20 27.82 -6.66
N LEU A 368 9.41 26.59 -6.19
CA LEU A 368 8.78 26.10 -4.96
C LEU A 368 9.37 26.76 -3.71
N ARG A 369 10.64 27.19 -3.77
CA ARG A 369 11.33 27.84 -2.65
C ARG A 369 11.14 29.35 -2.64
N GLU A 370 11.22 29.99 -3.80
CA GLU A 370 11.33 31.45 -3.90
C GLU A 370 9.97 32.13 -4.12
N TRP A 371 8.96 31.42 -4.63
CA TRP A 371 7.63 32.01 -4.80
C TRP A 371 6.84 31.95 -3.50
N GLU A 372 6.98 32.99 -2.67
CA GLU A 372 6.35 33.08 -1.34
C GLU A 372 4.85 32.78 -1.36
N ARG A 373 4.15 33.24 -2.40
CA ARG A 373 2.71 33.02 -2.57
C ARG A 373 2.37 31.54 -2.73
N LEU A 374 3.11 30.81 -3.56
CA LEU A 374 2.97 29.37 -3.72
C LEU A 374 3.33 28.64 -2.42
N GLY A 375 4.41 29.06 -1.75
CA GLY A 375 4.78 28.54 -0.43
C GLY A 375 3.65 28.73 0.60
N GLY A 376 2.98 29.88 0.59
CA GLY A 376 1.79 30.16 1.39
C GLY A 376 0.65 29.20 1.09
N TRP A 377 0.26 29.04 -0.18
CA TRP A 377 -0.80 28.12 -0.59
C TRP A 377 -0.51 26.67 -0.19
N LEU A 378 0.74 26.22 -0.40
CA LEU A 378 1.16 24.88 -0.03
C LEU A 378 1.09 24.67 1.48
N ASN A 379 1.55 25.64 2.27
CA ASN A 379 1.53 25.57 3.73
C ASN A 379 0.11 25.57 4.31
N GLU A 380 -0.78 26.42 3.79
CA GLU A 380 -2.19 26.48 4.19
C GLU A 380 -2.93 25.18 3.82
N SER A 381 -2.62 24.62 2.65
CA SER A 381 -3.36 23.50 2.08
C SER A 381 -2.68 22.15 2.27
N ARG A 382 -1.63 22.03 3.12
CA ARG A 382 -0.82 20.78 3.24
C ARG A 382 -1.68 19.55 3.55
N ALA A 383 -2.60 19.68 4.51
CA ALA A 383 -3.47 18.58 4.91
C ALA A 383 -4.45 18.20 3.78
N GLU A 384 -5.03 19.21 3.12
CA GLU A 384 -5.97 18.99 2.01
C GLU A 384 -5.29 18.35 0.80
N VAL A 385 -4.11 18.82 0.41
CA VAL A 385 -3.34 18.25 -0.71
C VAL A 385 -3.00 16.78 -0.41
N ARG A 386 -2.63 16.43 0.83
CA ARG A 386 -2.39 15.02 1.20
C ARG A 386 -3.63 14.15 1.04
N LEU A 387 -4.79 14.60 1.53
CA LEU A 387 -6.05 13.86 1.38
C LEU A 387 -6.45 13.73 -0.09
N GLN A 388 -6.30 14.80 -0.86
CA GLN A 388 -6.48 14.78 -2.31
C GLN A 388 -5.57 13.74 -2.96
N ARG A 389 -4.28 13.65 -2.61
CA ARG A 389 -3.37 12.64 -3.17
C ARG A 389 -3.82 11.21 -2.89
N VAL A 390 -4.27 10.93 -1.67
CA VAL A 390 -4.81 9.62 -1.30
C VAL A 390 -6.05 9.29 -2.14
N LEU A 391 -6.96 10.26 -2.30
CA LEU A 391 -8.15 10.09 -3.14
C LEU A 391 -7.78 9.84 -4.61
N SER A 392 -6.83 10.62 -5.14
CA SER A 392 -6.35 10.53 -6.52
C SER A 392 -5.81 9.14 -6.84
N GLN A 393 -4.95 8.62 -5.95
CA GLN A 393 -4.33 7.31 -6.12
C GLN A 393 -5.40 6.20 -6.09
N ALA A 394 -6.30 6.23 -5.10
CA ALA A 394 -7.37 5.24 -4.99
C ALA A 394 -8.33 5.28 -6.19
N ALA A 395 -8.67 6.48 -6.68
CA ALA A 395 -9.52 6.65 -7.86
C ALA A 395 -8.85 6.15 -9.16
N ALA A 396 -7.53 6.35 -9.29
CA ALA A 396 -6.75 5.83 -10.41
C ALA A 396 -6.68 4.30 -10.38
N GLU A 397 -6.39 3.69 -9.23
CA GLU A 397 -6.38 2.23 -9.03
C GLU A 397 -7.76 1.62 -9.35
N TRP A 398 -8.83 2.23 -8.84
CA TRP A 398 -10.20 1.80 -9.14
C TRP A 398 -10.53 1.88 -10.63
N THR A 399 -10.14 2.96 -11.31
CA THR A 399 -10.40 3.13 -12.74
C THR A 399 -9.60 2.12 -13.57
N ASN A 400 -8.33 1.89 -13.24
CA ASN A 400 -7.47 0.92 -13.90
C ASN A 400 -7.96 -0.52 -13.70
N ALA A 401 -8.55 -0.82 -12.54
CA ALA A 401 -9.19 -2.10 -12.24
C ALA A 401 -10.63 -2.20 -12.79
N ALA A 402 -10.96 -1.46 -13.85
CA ALA A 402 -12.29 -1.45 -14.48
C ALA A 402 -13.46 -1.18 -13.50
N ARG A 403 -13.21 -0.32 -12.50
CA ARG A 403 -14.15 0.08 -11.45
C ARG A 403 -14.59 -1.03 -10.51
N ASP A 404 -13.66 -1.90 -10.11
CA ASP A 404 -13.92 -2.98 -9.15
C ASP A 404 -14.54 -2.48 -7.82
N PRO A 405 -15.75 -2.93 -7.43
CA PRO A 405 -16.38 -2.59 -6.15
C PRO A 405 -15.56 -2.97 -4.91
N GLY A 406 -14.61 -3.91 -5.05
CA GLY A 406 -13.70 -4.33 -3.99
C GLY A 406 -12.76 -3.22 -3.51
N LEU A 407 -12.41 -2.28 -4.40
CA LEU A 407 -11.48 -1.18 -4.13
C LEU A 407 -12.15 0.08 -3.55
N LEU A 408 -13.49 0.09 -3.46
CA LEU A 408 -14.22 1.23 -2.89
C LEU A 408 -13.86 1.43 -1.41
N LEU A 409 -13.69 2.69 -1.03
CA LEU A 409 -13.29 3.08 0.33
C LEU A 409 -14.35 2.67 1.36
N ARG A 410 -13.90 2.37 2.59
CA ARG A 410 -14.77 1.92 3.70
C ARG A 410 -14.29 2.48 5.03
N GLY A 411 -15.21 2.49 6.00
CA GLY A 411 -14.92 2.84 7.39
C GLY A 411 -14.41 4.28 7.54
N THR A 412 -13.44 4.46 8.42
CA THR A 412 -12.92 5.79 8.82
C THR A 412 -12.32 6.59 7.67
N ARG A 413 -11.63 5.93 6.73
CA ARG A 413 -11.04 6.61 5.55
C ARG A 413 -12.10 7.23 4.64
N LEU A 414 -13.23 6.54 4.44
CA LEU A 414 -14.35 7.09 3.66
C LEU A 414 -14.98 8.28 4.39
N THR A 415 -15.22 8.17 5.70
CA THR A 415 -15.78 9.28 6.49
C THR A 415 -14.87 10.51 6.49
N GLN A 416 -13.54 10.31 6.62
CA GLN A 416 -12.58 11.41 6.57
C GLN A 416 -12.59 12.13 5.22
N LEU A 417 -12.63 11.37 4.12
CA LEU A 417 -12.67 11.95 2.76
C LEU A 417 -14.04 12.56 2.43
N GLU A 418 -15.14 12.03 2.97
CA GLU A 418 -16.49 12.60 2.88
C GLU A 418 -16.54 13.99 3.53
N THR A 419 -16.13 14.09 4.80
CA THR A 419 -16.10 15.37 5.52
C THR A 419 -15.18 16.38 4.83
N TRP A 420 -14.01 15.93 4.38
CA TRP A 420 -13.08 16.80 3.66
C TRP A 420 -13.64 17.27 2.32
N ALA A 421 -14.30 16.40 1.55
CA ALA A 421 -14.85 16.76 0.24
C ALA A 421 -15.99 17.78 0.32
N GLU A 422 -16.71 17.85 1.45
CA GLU A 422 -17.74 18.87 1.69
C GLU A 422 -17.15 20.27 1.97
N GLU A 423 -15.93 20.33 2.52
CA GLU A 423 -15.31 21.58 3.00
C GLU A 423 -14.15 22.07 2.13
N THR A 424 -13.58 21.21 1.27
CA THR A 424 -12.34 21.52 0.55
C THR A 424 -12.50 22.62 -0.48
N THR A 425 -11.45 23.43 -0.61
CA THR A 425 -11.32 24.40 -1.71
C THR A 425 -10.54 23.84 -2.90
N LEU A 426 -10.08 22.59 -2.83
CA LEU A 426 -9.34 21.94 -3.91
C LEU A 426 -10.29 21.41 -4.99
N ALA A 427 -9.95 21.67 -6.25
CA ALA A 427 -10.68 21.16 -7.38
C ALA A 427 -10.45 19.64 -7.53
N LEU A 428 -11.53 18.88 -7.48
CA LEU A 428 -11.54 17.44 -7.75
C LEU A 428 -11.77 17.17 -9.24
N THR A 429 -11.08 16.17 -9.76
CA THR A 429 -11.35 15.65 -11.10
C THR A 429 -12.67 14.88 -11.12
N SER A 430 -13.25 14.73 -12.31
CA SER A 430 -14.47 13.93 -12.50
C SER A 430 -14.30 12.46 -12.07
N VAL A 431 -13.09 11.91 -12.20
CA VAL A 431 -12.77 10.53 -11.78
C VAL A 431 -12.71 10.42 -10.26
N GLU A 432 -12.09 11.38 -9.57
CA GLU A 432 -12.04 11.44 -8.11
C GLU A 432 -13.45 11.58 -7.51
N HIS A 433 -14.27 12.47 -8.08
CA HIS A 433 -15.66 12.65 -7.66
C HIS A 433 -16.48 11.36 -7.89
N ALA A 434 -16.33 10.71 -9.05
CA ALA A 434 -17.04 9.48 -9.34
C ALA A 434 -16.66 8.33 -8.38
N PHE A 435 -15.39 8.24 -8.01
CA PHE A 435 -14.90 7.23 -7.06
C PHE A 435 -15.42 7.46 -5.64
N LEU A 436 -15.41 8.72 -5.18
CA LEU A 436 -15.95 9.08 -3.86
C LEU A 436 -17.45 8.79 -3.79
N GLU A 437 -18.22 9.23 -4.79
CA GLU A 437 -19.66 8.95 -4.87
C GLU A 437 -19.96 7.45 -4.92
N ALA A 438 -19.22 6.67 -5.72
CA ALA A 438 -19.39 5.22 -5.75
C ALA A 438 -19.11 4.58 -4.38
N SER A 439 -18.13 5.09 -3.64
CA SER A 439 -17.80 4.61 -2.29
C SER A 439 -18.89 4.96 -1.28
N LEU A 440 -19.47 6.16 -1.37
CA LEU A 440 -20.59 6.60 -0.53
C LEU A 440 -21.87 5.80 -0.83
N GLU A 441 -22.18 5.56 -2.11
CA GLU A 441 -23.35 4.78 -2.49
C GLU A 441 -23.21 3.32 -2.01
N ALA A 442 -22.03 2.72 -2.15
CA ALA A 442 -21.78 1.38 -1.62
C ALA A 442 -21.90 1.30 -0.09
N ARG A 443 -21.66 2.40 0.64
CA ARG A 443 -21.94 2.48 2.09
C ARG A 443 -23.44 2.51 2.36
N ARG A 444 -24.20 3.35 1.64
CA ARG A 444 -25.67 3.43 1.77
C ARG A 444 -26.35 2.10 1.46
N GLU A 445 -25.90 1.38 0.44
CA GLU A 445 -26.39 0.02 0.11
C GLU A 445 -26.14 -0.99 1.24
N ARG A 446 -24.99 -0.94 1.90
CA ARG A 446 -24.68 -1.83 3.03
C ARG A 446 -25.53 -1.51 4.26
N GLU A 447 -25.66 -0.22 4.60
CA GLU A 447 -26.48 0.22 5.74
C GLU A 447 -27.96 -0.16 5.54
N THR A 448 -28.49 -0.02 4.32
CA THR A 448 -29.86 -0.47 3.99
C THR A 448 -30.01 -2.00 4.02
N ALA A 449 -28.99 -2.75 3.60
CA ALA A 449 -29.00 -4.22 3.69
C ALA A 449 -28.93 -4.72 5.15
N GLU A 450 -28.11 -4.09 5.99
CA GLU A 450 -27.98 -4.43 7.41
C GLU A 450 -29.27 -4.11 8.18
N THR A 451 -29.86 -2.94 7.95
CA THR A 451 -31.15 -2.58 8.58
C THR A 451 -32.26 -3.55 8.15
N ALA A 452 -32.34 -3.91 6.86
CA ALA A 452 -33.29 -4.92 6.38
C ALA A 452 -33.03 -6.31 7.02
N ARG A 453 -31.78 -6.69 7.27
CA ARG A 453 -31.44 -7.94 7.98
C ARG A 453 -31.90 -7.89 9.44
N GLN A 454 -31.64 -6.79 10.14
CA GLN A 454 -32.07 -6.60 11.53
C GLN A 454 -33.60 -6.63 11.66
N GLU A 455 -34.33 -6.02 10.72
CA GLU A 455 -35.79 -6.08 10.68
C GLU A 455 -36.31 -7.51 10.49
N ARG A 456 -35.67 -8.31 9.62
CA ARG A 456 -36.01 -9.73 9.44
C ARG A 456 -35.77 -10.53 10.71
N GLU A 457 -34.65 -10.33 11.39
CA GLU A 457 -34.33 -11.01 12.65
C GLU A 457 -35.37 -10.66 13.74
N ARG A 458 -35.72 -9.39 13.91
CA ARG A 458 -36.78 -8.95 14.84
C ARG A 458 -38.15 -9.55 14.51
N ALA A 459 -38.50 -9.64 13.22
CA ALA A 459 -39.76 -10.25 12.81
C ALA A 459 -39.82 -11.74 13.18
N LEU A 460 -38.70 -12.46 13.05
CA LEU A 460 -38.59 -13.86 13.46
C LEU A 460 -38.69 -14.02 14.97
N GLU A 461 -38.04 -13.16 15.76
CA GLU A 461 -38.14 -13.17 17.23
C GLU A 461 -39.58 -12.95 17.72
N LEU A 462 -40.29 -11.97 17.15
CA LEU A 462 -41.69 -11.70 17.50
C LEU A 462 -42.59 -12.90 17.18
N ARG A 463 -42.35 -13.57 16.05
CA ARG A 463 -43.09 -14.77 15.65
C ARG A 463 -42.84 -15.94 16.61
N SER A 464 -41.58 -16.16 17.00
CA SER A 464 -41.20 -17.17 17.99
C SER A 464 -41.86 -16.90 19.35
N ARG A 465 -41.82 -15.65 19.83
CA ARG A 465 -42.43 -15.26 21.11
C ARG A 465 -43.95 -15.47 21.12
N ASN A 466 -44.63 -15.14 20.03
CA ASN A 466 -46.08 -15.34 19.93
C ASN A 466 -46.44 -16.84 19.87
N PHE A 467 -45.62 -17.66 19.19
CA PHE A 467 -45.79 -19.11 19.16
C PHE A 467 -45.63 -19.72 20.56
N LEU A 468 -44.59 -19.33 21.31
CA LEU A 468 -44.36 -19.78 22.68
C LEU A 468 -45.51 -19.37 23.62
N ARG A 469 -46.03 -18.15 23.52
CA ARG A 469 -47.21 -17.70 24.29
C ARG A 469 -48.46 -18.53 23.99
N GLY A 470 -48.69 -18.87 22.72
CA GLY A 470 -49.79 -19.76 22.33
C GLY A 470 -49.66 -21.15 22.95
N LEU A 471 -48.44 -21.71 22.96
CA LEU A 471 -48.14 -23.01 23.54
C LEU A 471 -48.37 -23.04 25.07
N VAL A 472 -47.91 -22.01 25.79
CA VAL A 472 -48.17 -21.85 27.24
C VAL A 472 -49.68 -21.77 27.53
N GLY A 473 -50.45 -21.05 26.70
CA GLY A 473 -51.90 -20.97 26.83
C GLY A 473 -52.59 -22.34 26.68
N VAL A 474 -52.15 -23.17 25.75
CA VAL A 474 -52.67 -24.54 25.57
C VAL A 474 -52.38 -25.43 26.78
N PHE A 475 -51.16 -25.37 27.32
CA PHE A 475 -50.80 -26.13 28.53
C PHE A 475 -51.63 -25.70 29.76
N ALA A 476 -51.88 -24.40 29.94
CA ALA A 476 -52.71 -23.91 31.04
C ALA A 476 -54.15 -24.44 30.97
N VAL A 477 -54.74 -24.50 29.77
CA VAL A 477 -56.08 -25.07 29.57
C VAL A 477 -56.09 -26.57 29.87
N ALA A 478 -55.06 -27.31 29.45
CA ALA A 478 -54.94 -28.74 29.75
C ALA A 478 -54.84 -29.02 31.25
N THR A 479 -54.10 -28.19 32.00
CA THR A 479 -53.98 -28.30 33.47
C THR A 479 -55.32 -28.04 34.16
N VAL A 480 -56.07 -27.03 33.73
CA VAL A 480 -57.42 -26.75 34.26
C VAL A 480 -58.36 -27.93 33.97
N LEU A 481 -58.30 -28.51 32.77
CA LEU A 481 -59.12 -29.66 32.41
C LEU A 481 -58.77 -30.89 33.27
N ALA A 482 -57.49 -31.12 33.55
CA ALA A 482 -57.03 -32.19 34.42
C ALA A 482 -57.51 -32.01 35.87
N LEU A 483 -57.47 -30.78 36.40
CA LEU A 483 -58.00 -30.46 37.73
C LEU A 483 -59.52 -30.71 37.81
N LEU A 484 -60.27 -30.32 36.77
CA LEU A 484 -61.72 -30.57 36.69
C LEU A 484 -62.04 -32.07 36.65
N LEU A 485 -61.30 -32.85 35.86
CA LEU A 485 -61.44 -34.31 35.80
C LEU A 485 -61.08 -34.98 37.13
N SER A 486 -60.06 -34.49 37.82
CA SER A 486 -59.68 -34.96 39.14
C SER A 486 -60.79 -34.71 40.16
N ASN A 487 -61.37 -33.51 40.18
CA ASN A 487 -62.48 -33.17 41.07
C ASN A 487 -63.72 -34.05 40.81
N PHE A 488 -64.04 -34.30 39.53
CA PHE A 488 -65.14 -35.19 39.15
C PHE A 488 -64.93 -36.64 39.64
N ALA A 489 -63.69 -37.12 39.65
CA ALA A 489 -63.36 -38.45 40.17
C ALA A 489 -63.54 -38.56 41.69
N PHE A 490 -63.33 -37.46 42.44
CA PHE A 490 -63.58 -37.40 43.89
C PHE A 490 -65.08 -37.41 44.23
N ASP A 491 -65.90 -36.64 43.52
CA ASP A 491 -67.37 -36.66 43.71
C ASP A 491 -67.95 -38.07 43.44
N GLN A 492 -67.40 -38.78 42.45
CA GLN A 492 -67.81 -40.15 42.13
C GLN A 492 -67.48 -41.14 43.26
N ARG A 493 -66.44 -40.86 44.06
CA ARG A 493 -66.03 -41.63 45.23
C ARG A 493 -66.95 -41.38 46.42
N ASP A 494 -67.45 -40.16 46.61
CA ASP A 494 -68.41 -39.81 47.68
C ASP A 494 -69.79 -40.42 47.44
N ILE A 495 -70.22 -40.52 46.18
CA ILE A 495 -71.45 -41.24 45.79
C ILE A 495 -71.32 -42.75 46.10
N ALA A 496 -70.12 -43.33 45.91
CA ALA A 496 -69.85 -44.71 46.28
C ALA A 496 -69.84 -44.93 47.80
N ALA A 497 -69.42 -43.94 48.58
CA ALA A 497 -69.42 -43.99 50.06
C ALA A 497 -70.84 -43.89 50.65
N GLN A 498 -71.74 -43.10 50.06
CA GLN A 498 -73.14 -43.03 50.48
C GLN A 498 -73.91 -44.34 50.25
N ASN A 499 -73.58 -45.10 49.20
CA ASN A 499 -74.16 -46.42 48.96
C ASN A 499 -73.69 -47.49 49.97
N ALA A 500 -72.54 -47.28 50.62
CA ALA A 500 -72.05 -48.15 51.70
C ALA A 500 -72.69 -47.81 53.07
N ALA A 501 -73.21 -46.60 53.25
CA ALA A 501 -73.78 -46.11 54.51
C ALA A 501 -75.20 -46.63 54.81
N THR A 502 -75.89 -47.26 53.85
CA THR A 502 -77.19 -47.93 54.09
C THR A 502 -77.07 -49.35 54.66
N ALA A 503 -75.84 -49.89 54.78
CA ALA A 503 -75.60 -51.24 55.26
C ALA A 503 -75.21 -51.35 56.76
N THR A 504 -75.03 -50.24 57.48
CA THR A 504 -74.43 -50.24 58.84
C THR A 504 -75.36 -49.72 59.95
N VAL A 505 -76.65 -49.52 59.68
CA VAL A 505 -77.68 -49.08 60.65
C VAL A 505 -78.16 -50.21 61.59
N ALA A 506 -77.58 -51.40 61.55
CA ALA A 506 -78.05 -52.56 62.32
C ALA A 506 -77.24 -52.92 63.58
N GLN A 507 -76.29 -52.09 64.04
CA GLN A 507 -75.57 -52.37 65.30
C GLN A 507 -75.19 -51.09 66.05
N GLY A 508 -76.20 -50.51 66.72
CA GLY A 508 -75.98 -49.62 67.85
C GLY A 508 -75.66 -50.42 69.13
N GLU A 509 -75.39 -49.68 70.21
CA GLU A 509 -75.51 -50.15 71.61
C GLU A 509 -74.29 -50.83 72.30
N ALA A 510 -73.07 -50.36 72.01
CA ALA A 510 -71.92 -50.56 72.92
C ALA A 510 -71.03 -49.30 73.11
N VAL A 511 -71.57 -48.12 72.74
CA VAL A 511 -70.80 -46.88 72.51
C VAL A 511 -70.51 -46.06 73.78
N PHE A 512 -71.02 -46.42 74.97
CA PHE A 512 -70.85 -45.56 76.14
C PHE A 512 -69.68 -45.93 77.08
N GLN A 513 -69.06 -47.12 76.96
CA GLN A 513 -67.91 -47.52 77.79
C GLN A 513 -66.56 -47.50 77.06
N ALA A 514 -66.54 -47.30 75.74
CA ALA A 514 -65.32 -47.14 74.93
C ALA A 514 -64.82 -45.67 74.83
N ALA A 515 -65.60 -44.73 75.39
CA ALA A 515 -65.41 -43.28 75.25
C ALA A 515 -64.13 -42.71 75.92
N THR A 516 -63.34 -43.52 76.62
CA THR A 516 -62.01 -43.12 77.12
C THR A 516 -60.84 -43.63 76.27
N ALA A 517 -61.07 -44.62 75.41
CA ALA A 517 -60.08 -45.07 74.42
C ALA A 517 -60.14 -44.26 73.12
N ASP A 518 -61.34 -43.80 72.72
CA ASP A 518 -61.54 -42.94 71.54
C ASP A 518 -60.96 -41.53 71.72
N ALA A 519 -60.88 -41.02 72.96
CA ALA A 519 -60.21 -39.73 73.22
C ALA A 519 -58.70 -39.81 72.97
N GLU A 520 -58.06 -40.94 73.28
CA GLU A 520 -56.65 -41.17 72.98
C GLU A 520 -56.40 -41.56 71.51
N ALA A 521 -57.35 -42.23 70.86
CA ALA A 521 -57.27 -42.53 69.43
C ALA A 521 -57.50 -41.28 68.58
N LEU A 522 -58.44 -40.42 68.97
CA LEU A 522 -58.68 -39.12 68.33
C LEU A 522 -57.54 -38.15 68.61
N ALA A 523 -56.97 -38.14 69.82
CA ALA A 523 -55.74 -37.39 70.11
C ALA A 523 -54.57 -37.90 69.27
N ARG A 524 -54.38 -39.21 69.13
CA ARG A 524 -53.34 -39.79 68.23
C ARG A 524 -53.60 -39.48 66.76
N ALA A 525 -54.85 -39.51 66.30
CA ALA A 525 -55.23 -39.18 64.94
C ALA A 525 -55.08 -37.68 64.63
N THR A 526 -55.42 -36.79 65.58
CA THR A 526 -55.16 -35.35 65.44
C THR A 526 -53.66 -35.06 65.51
N GLN A 527 -52.90 -35.76 66.35
CA GLN A 527 -51.45 -35.60 66.43
C GLN A 527 -50.74 -36.19 65.20
N GLN A 528 -51.27 -37.25 64.58
CA GLN A 528 -50.83 -37.75 63.27
C GLN A 528 -51.20 -36.79 62.13
N ALA A 529 -52.42 -36.26 62.10
CA ALA A 529 -52.84 -35.29 61.09
C ALA A 529 -52.07 -33.96 61.19
N ILE A 530 -51.76 -33.50 62.41
CA ILE A 530 -50.88 -32.34 62.64
C ILE A 530 -49.44 -32.67 62.24
N ALA A 531 -48.94 -33.89 62.50
CA ALA A 531 -47.62 -34.31 62.06
C ALA A 531 -47.51 -34.49 60.54
N GLU A 532 -48.57 -34.93 59.87
CA GLU A 532 -48.67 -35.02 58.40
C GLU A 532 -48.78 -33.63 57.79
N ALA A 533 -49.64 -32.75 58.30
CA ALA A 533 -49.71 -31.35 57.85
C ALA A 533 -48.40 -30.57 58.10
N GLN A 534 -47.67 -30.87 59.18
CA GLN A 534 -46.33 -30.32 59.41
C GLN A 534 -45.28 -30.91 58.47
N ARG A 535 -45.39 -32.18 58.06
CA ARG A 535 -44.51 -32.78 57.04
C ARG A 535 -44.72 -32.13 55.68
N ASP A 536 -45.97 -31.95 55.26
CA ASP A 536 -46.29 -31.33 53.97
C ASP A 536 -45.81 -29.87 53.91
N ASN A 537 -45.97 -29.09 54.99
CA ASN A 537 -45.42 -27.74 55.09
C ASN A 537 -43.88 -27.70 55.08
N VAL A 538 -43.22 -28.66 55.73
CA VAL A 538 -41.74 -28.76 55.73
C VAL A 538 -41.22 -29.16 54.34
N GLU A 539 -41.92 -30.06 53.63
CA GLU A 539 -41.61 -30.43 52.25
C GLU A 539 -41.84 -29.27 51.27
N GLU A 540 -42.93 -28.51 51.44
CA GLU A 540 -43.22 -27.32 50.63
C GLU A 540 -42.21 -26.18 50.89
N GLU A 541 -41.85 -25.93 52.16
CA GLU A 541 -40.77 -24.99 52.50
C GLU A 541 -39.41 -25.46 51.99
N ALA A 542 -39.11 -26.75 52.06
CA ALA A 542 -37.87 -27.32 51.53
C ALA A 542 -37.79 -27.19 50.00
N MET A 543 -38.90 -27.44 49.30
CA MET A 543 -39.00 -27.27 47.84
C MET A 543 -38.91 -25.79 47.44
N ALA A 544 -39.51 -24.87 48.20
CA ALA A 544 -39.37 -23.43 47.99
C ALA A 544 -37.92 -22.95 48.20
N ARG A 545 -37.22 -23.44 49.23
CA ARG A 545 -35.80 -23.15 49.46
C ARG A 545 -34.91 -23.74 48.37
N ALA A 546 -35.17 -24.98 47.94
CA ALA A 546 -34.43 -25.60 46.84
C ALA A 546 -34.63 -24.83 45.52
N THR A 547 -35.85 -24.34 45.27
CA THR A 547 -36.14 -23.51 44.09
C THR A 547 -35.44 -22.15 44.17
N GLN A 548 -35.43 -21.50 45.34
CA GLN A 548 -34.68 -20.26 45.56
C GLN A 548 -33.16 -20.46 45.39
N GLN A 549 -32.61 -21.58 45.87
CA GLN A 549 -31.21 -21.91 45.70
C GLN A 549 -30.86 -22.14 44.22
N ALA A 550 -31.71 -22.86 43.47
CA ALA A 550 -31.52 -23.08 42.04
C ALA A 550 -31.54 -21.75 41.25
N ILE A 551 -32.47 -20.85 41.55
CA ILE A 551 -32.52 -19.52 40.92
C ILE A 551 -31.29 -18.68 41.27
N ALA A 552 -30.84 -18.71 42.53
CA ALA A 552 -29.65 -17.97 42.96
C ALA A 552 -28.37 -18.50 42.26
N GLU A 553 -28.28 -19.80 42.04
CA GLU A 553 -27.15 -20.43 41.35
C GLU A 553 -27.16 -20.12 39.85
N GLU A 554 -28.33 -20.14 39.21
CA GLU A 554 -28.50 -19.69 37.82
C GLU A 554 -28.11 -18.21 37.65
N GLN A 555 -28.55 -17.34 38.57
CA GLN A 555 -28.17 -15.92 38.56
C GLN A 555 -26.67 -15.73 38.75
N ARG A 556 -26.02 -16.55 39.59
CA ARG A 556 -24.57 -16.50 39.81
C ARG A 556 -23.81 -16.87 38.54
N LEU A 557 -24.21 -17.96 37.87
CA LEU A 557 -23.59 -18.40 36.62
C LEU A 557 -23.75 -17.37 35.50
N LEU A 558 -24.93 -16.74 35.39
CA LEU A 558 -25.15 -15.65 34.43
C LEU A 558 -24.29 -14.42 34.74
N ALA A 559 -24.12 -14.07 36.02
CA ALA A 559 -23.28 -12.95 36.43
C ALA A 559 -21.79 -13.22 36.15
N GLU A 560 -21.32 -14.45 36.38
CA GLU A 560 -19.96 -14.88 36.06
C GLU A 560 -19.69 -14.82 34.54
N GLU A 561 -20.63 -15.28 33.72
CA GLU A 561 -20.51 -15.23 32.25
C GLU A 561 -20.51 -13.78 31.73
N GLN A 562 -21.39 -12.93 32.27
CA GLN A 562 -21.40 -11.51 31.93
C GLN A 562 -20.11 -10.80 32.32
N ALA A 563 -19.53 -11.14 33.48
CA ALA A 563 -18.24 -10.60 33.91
C ALA A 563 -17.11 -11.00 32.96
N ARG A 564 -17.04 -12.27 32.55
CA ARG A 564 -16.04 -12.75 31.57
C ARG A 564 -16.16 -12.04 30.22
N LEU A 565 -17.39 -11.87 29.72
CA LEU A 565 -17.65 -11.11 28.49
C LEU A 565 -17.22 -9.65 28.63
N ALA A 566 -17.51 -9.00 29.76
CA ALA A 566 -17.08 -7.63 30.00
C ALA A 566 -15.55 -7.48 30.01
N THR A 567 -14.84 -8.38 30.70
CA THR A 567 -13.38 -8.40 30.75
C THR A 567 -12.75 -8.66 29.37
N SER A 568 -13.31 -9.58 28.58
CA SER A 568 -12.86 -9.80 27.19
C SER A 568 -12.99 -8.53 26.33
N ARG A 569 -14.11 -7.81 26.46
CA ARG A 569 -14.32 -6.53 25.74
C ARG A 569 -13.33 -5.45 26.19
N GLU A 570 -13.04 -5.38 27.48
CA GLU A 570 -12.08 -4.43 28.04
C GLU A 570 -10.67 -4.67 27.47
N PHE A 571 -10.19 -5.92 27.47
CA PHE A 571 -8.92 -6.29 26.86
C PHE A 571 -8.88 -6.00 25.35
N SER A 572 -10.00 -6.21 24.65
CA SER A 572 -10.12 -5.87 23.22
C SER A 572 -9.94 -4.36 22.98
N LEU A 573 -10.52 -3.51 23.83
CA LEU A 573 -10.34 -2.05 23.76
C LEU A 573 -8.90 -1.64 24.06
N PHE A 574 -8.26 -2.25 25.06
CA PHE A 574 -6.85 -2.00 25.36
C PHE A 574 -5.93 -2.41 24.21
N SER A 575 -6.19 -3.56 23.58
CA SER A 575 -5.50 -4.00 22.38
C SER A 575 -5.59 -2.96 21.27
N LEU A 576 -6.80 -2.49 20.95
CA LEU A 576 -7.02 -1.50 19.89
C LEU A 576 -6.31 -0.17 20.17
N ASN A 577 -6.26 0.29 21.42
CA ASN A 577 -5.53 1.51 21.78
C ASN A 577 -4.00 1.38 21.66
N LYS A 578 -3.46 0.15 21.74
CA LYS A 578 -2.03 -0.13 21.64
C LYS A 578 -1.53 -0.45 20.24
N LEU A 579 -2.44 -0.52 19.25
CA LEU A 579 -2.13 -0.90 17.87
C LEU A 579 -0.92 -0.16 17.28
N ASP A 580 -0.84 1.16 17.45
CA ASP A 580 0.21 1.98 16.81
C ASP A 580 1.44 2.19 17.70
N GLU A 581 1.33 1.94 19.01
CA GLU A 581 2.40 2.16 19.98
C GLU A 581 3.23 0.90 20.25
N ASP A 582 2.56 -0.24 20.38
CA ASP A 582 3.15 -1.54 20.73
C ASP A 582 2.28 -2.67 20.13
N PRO A 583 2.47 -2.97 18.83
CA PRO A 583 1.70 -3.99 18.11
C PRO A 583 1.78 -5.37 18.76
N GLU A 584 2.92 -5.72 19.35
CA GLU A 584 3.14 -7.00 20.03
C GLU A 584 2.29 -7.12 21.30
N LEU A 585 2.27 -6.08 22.14
CA LEU A 585 1.37 -6.01 23.30
C LEU A 585 -0.11 -6.01 22.86
N SER A 586 -0.43 -5.36 21.75
CA SER A 586 -1.76 -5.34 21.17
C SER A 586 -2.24 -6.75 20.79
N ILE A 587 -1.37 -7.58 20.20
CA ILE A 587 -1.66 -8.99 19.89
C ILE A 587 -1.91 -9.79 21.18
N LEU A 588 -1.03 -9.66 22.18
CA LEU A 588 -1.17 -10.39 23.44
C LEU A 588 -2.47 -10.05 24.17
N LEU A 589 -2.87 -8.78 24.19
CA LEU A 589 -4.13 -8.33 24.79
C LEU A 589 -5.35 -8.88 24.04
N ALA A 590 -5.28 -8.96 22.70
CA ALA A 590 -6.36 -9.55 21.90
C ALA A 590 -6.48 -11.07 22.11
N LEU A 591 -5.35 -11.78 22.21
CA LEU A 591 -5.33 -13.21 22.54
C LEU A 591 -5.87 -13.46 23.96
N GLN A 592 -5.45 -12.64 24.94
CA GLN A 592 -5.96 -12.70 26.31
C GLN A 592 -7.48 -12.46 26.36
N ALA A 593 -8.01 -11.57 25.53
CA ALA A 593 -9.44 -11.35 25.39
C ALA A 593 -10.17 -12.60 24.90
N LEU A 594 -9.66 -13.26 23.86
CA LEU A 594 -10.22 -14.49 23.30
C LEU A 594 -10.18 -15.67 24.27
N GLU A 595 -9.09 -15.82 25.03
CA GLU A 595 -8.98 -16.83 26.10
C GLU A 595 -9.99 -16.59 27.23
N THR A 596 -10.23 -15.33 27.57
CA THR A 596 -11.17 -14.96 28.64
C THR A 596 -12.61 -15.28 28.25
N ALA A 597 -13.04 -14.85 27.07
CA ALA A 597 -14.30 -15.22 26.43
C ALA A 597 -14.27 -14.82 24.96
N TYR A 598 -14.78 -15.67 24.07
CA TYR A 598 -14.89 -15.32 22.66
C TYR A 598 -15.87 -14.15 22.45
N THR A 599 -15.40 -13.08 21.81
CA THR A 599 -16.22 -11.97 21.34
C THR A 599 -15.76 -11.54 19.95
N LYS A 600 -16.69 -11.06 19.12
CA LYS A 600 -16.33 -10.52 17.78
C LYS A 600 -15.32 -9.37 17.88
N GLN A 601 -15.42 -8.57 18.94
CA GLN A 601 -14.50 -7.45 19.20
C GLN A 601 -13.08 -7.93 19.47
N ALA A 602 -12.91 -9.05 20.20
CA ALA A 602 -11.59 -9.64 20.44
C ALA A 602 -10.97 -10.21 19.15
N GLU A 603 -11.79 -10.83 18.29
CA GLU A 603 -11.36 -11.31 16.98
C GLU A 603 -10.95 -10.16 16.04
N GLU A 604 -11.75 -9.09 15.98
CA GLU A 604 -11.43 -7.89 15.21
C GLU A 604 -10.17 -7.18 15.73
N ALA A 605 -10.00 -7.09 17.05
CA ALA A 605 -8.80 -6.53 17.68
C ALA A 605 -7.55 -7.34 17.29
N LEU A 606 -7.64 -8.68 17.36
CA LEU A 606 -6.55 -9.56 16.93
C LEU A 606 -6.23 -9.37 15.45
N HIS A 607 -7.23 -9.33 14.58
CA HIS A 607 -7.03 -9.14 13.15
C HIS A 607 -6.32 -7.81 12.83
N ARG A 608 -6.73 -6.72 13.48
CA ARG A 608 -6.07 -5.42 13.32
C ARG A 608 -4.64 -5.43 13.86
N ALA A 609 -4.42 -6.04 15.02
CA ALA A 609 -3.08 -6.13 15.63
C ALA A 609 -2.10 -6.92 14.75
N LEU A 610 -2.58 -7.99 14.12
CA LEU A 610 -1.80 -8.77 13.15
C LEU A 610 -1.49 -7.99 11.85
N GLN A 611 -2.38 -7.10 11.40
CA GLN A 611 -2.14 -6.26 10.23
C GLN A 611 -1.13 -5.14 10.49
N THR A 612 -1.09 -4.60 11.71
CA THR A 612 -0.14 -3.55 12.11
C THR A 612 1.21 -4.13 12.54
N SER A 613 1.25 -5.40 12.93
CA SER A 613 2.49 -6.09 13.26
C SER A 613 3.42 -6.18 12.05
N ARG A 614 4.63 -5.69 12.23
CA ARG A 614 5.67 -5.71 11.20
C ARG A 614 6.08 -7.16 10.96
N VAL A 615 6.10 -7.58 9.69
CA VAL A 615 6.72 -8.86 9.31
C VAL A 615 8.17 -8.86 9.81
N LEU A 616 8.45 -9.64 10.85
CA LEU A 616 9.78 -9.71 11.47
C LEU A 616 10.76 -10.47 10.58
N LEU A 617 10.31 -11.58 10.00
CA LEU A 617 11.10 -12.47 9.17
C LEU A 617 10.23 -13.11 8.08
N THR A 618 10.75 -13.16 6.85
CA THR A 618 10.15 -13.90 5.74
C THR A 618 11.03 -15.10 5.43
N LEU A 619 10.54 -16.30 5.75
CA LEU A 619 11.27 -17.55 5.52
C LEU A 619 11.06 -17.99 4.07
N THR A 620 12.10 -17.83 3.26
CA THR A 620 12.06 -18.19 1.83
C THR A 620 12.77 -19.52 1.61
N GLY A 621 12.17 -20.38 0.78
CA GLY A 621 12.87 -21.57 0.32
C GLY A 621 11.99 -22.73 -0.12
N HIS A 622 10.78 -22.88 0.45
CA HIS A 622 9.82 -23.85 -0.08
C HIS A 622 9.41 -23.49 -1.51
N THR A 623 9.29 -24.49 -2.36
CA THR A 623 8.97 -24.29 -3.79
C THR A 623 7.50 -24.55 -4.13
N ASP A 624 6.70 -24.93 -3.13
CA ASP A 624 5.27 -25.21 -3.26
C ASP A 624 4.51 -24.84 -1.97
N ALA A 625 3.18 -24.99 -1.97
CA ALA A 625 2.29 -24.63 -0.87
C ALA A 625 2.74 -25.21 0.48
N ILE A 626 2.76 -24.37 1.51
CA ILE A 626 3.02 -24.79 2.88
C ILE A 626 1.75 -25.45 3.43
N LEU A 627 1.89 -26.67 3.95
CA LEU A 627 0.81 -27.52 4.44
C LEU A 627 0.63 -27.43 5.95
N ASP A 628 1.71 -27.24 6.70
CA ASP A 628 1.66 -27.11 8.16
C ASP A 628 2.87 -26.35 8.70
N VAL A 629 2.72 -25.74 9.88
CA VAL A 629 3.78 -25.02 10.58
C VAL A 629 3.66 -25.24 12.09
N VAL A 630 4.78 -25.54 12.77
CA VAL A 630 4.80 -25.78 14.21
C VAL A 630 6.08 -25.24 14.86
N PHE A 631 5.95 -24.55 15.99
CA PHE A 631 7.09 -24.13 16.81
C PHE A 631 7.49 -25.24 17.79
N SER A 632 8.77 -25.31 18.12
CA SER A 632 9.22 -26.07 19.29
C SER A 632 8.67 -25.44 20.58
N PRO A 633 8.52 -26.22 21.67
CA PRO A 633 7.96 -25.70 22.94
C PRO A 633 8.74 -24.52 23.54
N ASP A 634 10.03 -24.41 23.24
CA ASP A 634 10.93 -23.34 23.66
C ASP A 634 11.04 -22.18 22.64
N SER A 635 10.27 -22.24 21.54
CA SER A 635 10.30 -21.30 20.41
C SER A 635 11.67 -21.13 19.73
N SER A 636 12.65 -21.98 20.05
CA SER A 636 13.98 -21.91 19.44
C SER A 636 13.99 -22.39 17.99
N ARG A 637 12.97 -23.16 17.59
CA ARG A 637 12.85 -23.75 16.26
C ARG A 637 11.45 -23.63 15.71
N LEU A 638 11.37 -23.55 14.38
CA LEU A 638 10.15 -23.61 13.62
C LEU A 638 10.27 -24.73 12.59
N ALA A 639 9.27 -25.59 12.46
CA ALA A 639 9.20 -26.58 11.40
C ALA A 639 8.05 -26.25 10.43
N THR A 640 8.33 -26.30 9.12
CA THR A 640 7.35 -26.06 8.06
C THR A 640 7.31 -27.26 7.11
N ALA A 641 6.13 -27.79 6.81
CA ALA A 641 5.92 -28.83 5.81
C ALA A 641 5.37 -28.22 4.51
N SER A 642 5.84 -28.68 3.35
CA SER A 642 5.37 -28.18 2.06
C SER A 642 5.00 -29.31 1.09
N HIS A 643 4.13 -28.97 0.14
CA HIS A 643 3.83 -29.77 -1.04
C HIS A 643 5.05 -30.07 -1.92
N ASP A 644 6.17 -29.34 -1.73
CA ASP A 644 7.45 -29.62 -2.39
C ASP A 644 8.10 -30.95 -1.94
N GLY A 645 7.48 -31.62 -0.97
CA GLY A 645 7.92 -32.88 -0.41
C GLY A 645 9.05 -32.76 0.60
N THR A 646 9.18 -31.59 1.22
CA THR A 646 10.15 -31.37 2.29
C THR A 646 9.50 -30.78 3.54
N VAL A 647 10.06 -31.15 4.68
CA VAL A 647 9.91 -30.43 5.94
C VAL A 647 11.19 -29.64 6.17
N ARG A 648 11.10 -28.33 6.40
CA ARG A 648 12.24 -27.50 6.74
C ARG A 648 12.17 -27.12 8.20
N VAL A 649 13.31 -27.18 8.88
CA VAL A 649 13.44 -26.68 10.25
C VAL A 649 14.29 -25.41 10.19
N TRP A 650 13.79 -24.37 10.84
CA TRP A 650 14.35 -23.03 10.88
C TRP A 650 14.72 -22.68 12.31
N ASP A 651 15.69 -21.80 12.46
CA ASP A 651 15.96 -21.12 13.72
C ASP A 651 14.83 -20.11 13.99
N GLY A 652 14.17 -20.24 15.13
CA GLY A 652 12.98 -19.46 15.48
C GLY A 652 13.23 -17.96 15.70
N HIS A 653 14.50 -17.56 15.90
CA HIS A 653 14.85 -16.16 16.19
C HIS A 653 15.46 -15.44 14.99
N THR A 654 16.25 -16.14 14.19
CA THR A 654 16.99 -15.58 13.05
C THR A 654 16.33 -15.88 11.71
N GLY A 655 15.46 -16.90 11.66
CA GLY A 655 14.85 -17.39 10.43
C GLY A 655 15.81 -18.13 9.50
N GLU A 656 17.01 -18.46 9.97
CA GLU A 656 17.97 -19.24 9.19
C GLU A 656 17.48 -20.69 9.04
N MET A 657 17.59 -21.25 7.83
CA MET A 657 17.22 -22.65 7.60
C MET A 657 18.29 -23.56 8.20
N LEU A 658 17.94 -24.30 9.26
CA LEU A 658 18.86 -25.22 9.93
C LEU A 658 19.04 -26.51 9.11
N MET A 659 17.94 -27.02 8.53
CA MET A 659 17.93 -28.32 7.85
C MET A 659 16.69 -28.54 7.00
N THR A 660 16.79 -29.49 6.07
CA THR A 660 15.69 -29.96 5.20
C THR A 660 15.56 -31.47 5.35
N LEU A 661 14.36 -31.92 5.68
CA LEU A 661 13.98 -33.31 5.90
C LEU A 661 13.05 -33.75 4.77
N PRO A 662 13.34 -34.87 4.09
CA PRO A 662 12.48 -35.35 3.01
C PRO A 662 11.19 -35.97 3.56
N LEU A 663 10.04 -35.62 2.96
CA LEU A 663 8.81 -36.38 3.08
C LEU A 663 8.82 -37.50 2.04
N ALA A 664 8.33 -38.69 2.40
CA ALA A 664 8.37 -39.84 1.49
C ALA A 664 7.47 -39.64 0.25
N GLU A 665 8.04 -39.93 -0.93
CA GLU A 665 7.52 -39.79 -2.29
C GLU A 665 6.93 -38.41 -2.69
N PRO A 666 7.71 -37.56 -3.40
CA PRO A 666 7.24 -36.27 -3.90
C PRO A 666 5.94 -36.39 -4.71
N GLY A 667 4.90 -35.64 -4.30
CA GLY A 667 3.67 -35.44 -5.08
C GLY A 667 2.51 -36.41 -4.79
N GLY A 668 2.59 -37.25 -3.75
CA GLY A 668 1.54 -38.24 -3.43
C GLY A 668 0.64 -37.92 -2.22
N PHE A 669 0.94 -36.89 -1.43
CA PHE A 669 0.26 -36.58 -0.17
C PHE A 669 -0.61 -35.32 -0.26
N GLU A 670 -1.80 -35.39 0.34
CA GLU A 670 -2.78 -34.29 0.39
C GLU A 670 -2.80 -33.61 1.76
N TYR A 671 -2.30 -34.29 2.80
CA TYR A 671 -2.32 -33.79 4.17
C TYR A 671 -1.04 -34.14 4.91
N VAL A 672 -0.45 -33.14 5.57
CA VAL A 672 0.72 -33.29 6.45
C VAL A 672 0.42 -32.61 7.78
N LYS A 673 0.73 -33.29 8.89
CA LYS A 673 0.70 -32.73 10.25
C LYS A 673 2.04 -32.89 10.93
N LEU A 674 2.58 -31.80 11.47
CA LEU A 674 3.83 -31.78 12.23
C LEU A 674 3.56 -31.64 13.73
N ALA A 675 4.41 -32.27 14.54
CA ALA A 675 4.40 -32.09 15.98
C ALA A 675 5.80 -32.26 16.57
N PHE A 676 6.22 -31.30 17.39
CA PHE A 676 7.37 -31.50 18.29
C PHE A 676 6.94 -32.29 19.53
N ASP A 677 7.87 -33.02 20.13
CA ASP A 677 7.68 -33.53 21.50
C ASP A 677 7.82 -32.41 22.54
N ASP A 678 7.40 -32.68 23.78
CA ASP A 678 7.42 -31.71 24.89
C ASP A 678 8.84 -31.17 25.19
N THR A 679 9.88 -31.90 24.76
CA THR A 679 11.28 -31.53 24.92
C THR A 679 11.87 -30.80 23.70
N GLY A 680 11.11 -30.64 22.61
CA GLY A 680 11.53 -30.00 21.35
C GLY A 680 12.63 -30.75 20.58
N THR A 681 12.98 -31.95 21.02
CA THR A 681 14.14 -32.73 20.56
C THR A 681 13.76 -33.65 19.41
N ASN A 682 12.49 -34.02 19.30
CA ASN A 682 11.98 -34.87 18.24
C ASN A 682 10.89 -34.15 17.47
N LEU A 683 10.87 -34.35 16.15
CA LEU A 683 9.85 -33.83 15.24
C LEU A 683 9.19 -35.01 14.54
N ALA A 684 7.88 -35.15 14.73
CA ALA A 684 7.07 -36.13 14.01
C ALA A 684 6.34 -35.46 12.85
N ALA A 685 6.32 -36.12 11.68
CA ALA A 685 5.37 -35.85 10.61
C ALA A 685 4.42 -37.02 10.42
N LEU A 686 3.15 -36.67 10.30
CA LEU A 686 2.08 -37.52 9.84
C LEU A 686 1.73 -37.13 8.41
N VAL A 687 1.83 -38.08 7.48
CA VAL A 687 1.56 -37.87 6.05
C VAL A 687 0.43 -38.79 5.60
N THR A 688 -0.54 -38.25 4.87
CA THR A 688 -1.62 -39.06 4.27
C THR A 688 -1.74 -38.81 2.78
N ASP A 689 -1.95 -39.88 2.02
CA ASP A 689 -2.33 -39.76 0.61
C ASP A 689 -3.79 -39.30 0.45
N GLY A 690 -4.15 -38.73 -0.69
CA GLY A 690 -5.53 -38.24 -0.92
C GLY A 690 -6.61 -39.33 -0.93
N SER A 691 -6.19 -40.60 -0.96
CA SER A 691 -7.10 -41.74 -0.78
C SER A 691 -7.34 -42.10 0.69
N ARG A 692 -6.56 -41.53 1.64
CA ARG A 692 -6.47 -41.87 3.07
C ARG A 692 -6.22 -43.35 3.34
N GLN A 693 -5.70 -44.10 2.37
CA GLN A 693 -5.41 -45.52 2.49
C GLN A 693 -3.98 -45.78 2.96
N ARG A 694 -3.11 -44.77 2.89
CA ARG A 694 -1.75 -44.86 3.38
C ARG A 694 -1.47 -43.70 4.34
N ILE A 695 -1.09 -44.07 5.55
CA ILE A 695 -0.66 -43.13 6.60
C ILE A 695 0.80 -43.44 6.91
N GLU A 696 1.67 -42.45 6.75
CA GLU A 696 3.09 -42.57 7.06
C GLU A 696 3.43 -41.66 8.25
N PHE A 697 4.06 -42.25 9.26
CA PHE A 697 4.54 -41.57 10.45
C PHE A 697 6.06 -41.60 10.44
N THR A 698 6.70 -40.46 10.24
CA THR A 698 8.15 -40.35 10.34
C THR A 698 8.51 -39.46 11.52
N ASN A 699 9.45 -39.91 12.34
CA ASN A 699 9.99 -39.18 13.47
C ASN A 699 11.47 -38.90 13.24
N TRP A 700 11.88 -37.64 13.31
CA TRP A 700 13.27 -37.20 13.19
C TRP A 700 13.77 -36.63 14.51
N ASP A 701 15.05 -36.83 14.76
CA ASP A 701 15.77 -36.03 15.74
C ASP A 701 15.90 -34.61 15.18
N SER A 702 15.37 -33.63 15.90
CA SER A 702 15.27 -32.25 15.43
C SER A 702 16.63 -31.53 15.39
N LEU A 703 17.65 -32.05 16.07
CA LEU A 703 19.02 -31.51 16.12
C LEU A 703 19.88 -31.99 14.95
N SER A 704 19.77 -33.27 14.60
CA SER A 704 20.64 -33.96 13.65
C SER A 704 19.96 -34.27 12.32
N GLY A 705 18.64 -34.41 12.32
CA GLY A 705 17.84 -34.81 11.15
C GLY A 705 17.86 -36.30 10.88
N GLU A 706 18.43 -37.10 11.78
CA GLU A 706 18.37 -38.55 11.66
C GLU A 706 16.94 -39.05 11.91
N VAL A 707 16.51 -40.01 11.08
CA VAL A 707 15.21 -40.68 11.25
C VAL A 707 15.31 -41.61 12.46
N ILE A 708 14.54 -41.32 13.50
CA ILE A 708 14.43 -42.14 14.71
C ILE A 708 13.52 -43.35 14.46
N ALA A 709 12.40 -43.12 13.78
CA ALA A 709 11.45 -44.15 13.42
C ALA A 709 10.64 -43.74 12.18
N ASN A 710 10.35 -44.70 11.31
CA ASN A 710 9.38 -44.52 10.24
C ASN A 710 8.41 -45.72 10.22
N HIS A 711 7.12 -45.44 10.25
CA HIS A 711 6.05 -46.42 10.22
C HIS A 711 5.05 -46.10 9.11
N VAL A 712 4.85 -47.06 8.20
CA VAL A 712 3.84 -46.96 7.14
C VAL A 712 2.68 -47.89 7.48
N LEU A 713 1.48 -47.33 7.61
CA LEU A 713 0.23 -48.06 7.79
C LEU A 713 -0.58 -48.01 6.50
N SER A 714 -0.90 -49.18 5.96
CA SER A 714 -1.86 -49.33 4.85
C SER A 714 -3.21 -49.75 5.42
N VAL A 715 -4.23 -48.91 5.25
CA VAL A 715 -5.59 -49.16 5.71
C VAL A 715 -6.37 -49.88 4.59
N PRO A 716 -6.77 -51.16 4.75
CA PRO A 716 -7.59 -51.84 3.75
C PRO A 716 -8.99 -51.22 3.66
N THR A 717 -9.51 -51.15 2.43
CA THR A 717 -10.70 -50.43 1.96
C THR A 717 -12.05 -50.75 2.63
N THR A 718 -12.09 -51.66 3.60
CA THR A 718 -13.35 -52.14 4.21
C THR A 718 -13.76 -51.45 5.52
N SER A 719 -13.00 -50.48 6.03
CA SER A 719 -13.29 -49.86 7.34
C SER A 719 -13.30 -48.34 7.32
N ALA A 720 -13.70 -47.72 6.21
CA ALA A 720 -13.92 -46.27 6.14
C ALA A 720 -15.29 -45.89 6.73
N LEU A 721 -15.50 -46.12 8.03
CA LEU A 721 -16.65 -45.59 8.80
C LEU A 721 -16.40 -45.84 10.30
N SER A 722 -15.48 -45.10 10.90
CA SER A 722 -15.40 -44.82 12.35
C SER A 722 -13.99 -44.36 12.68
N LEU A 723 -13.76 -43.04 12.66
CA LEU A 723 -12.84 -42.31 13.55
C LEU A 723 -12.81 -40.87 13.03
N CYS A 724 -13.79 -40.08 13.46
CA CYS A 724 -13.67 -38.63 13.56
C CYS A 724 -13.35 -38.30 15.01
#